data_AF-A0A6I1KCS6-F1
#
_entry.id   AF-A0A6I1KCS6-F1
#
_cell.length_a   1.000
_cell.length_b   1.000
_cell.length_c   1.000
_cell.angle_alpha   90.00
_cell.angle_beta   90.00
_cell.angle_gamma   90.00
#
_symmetry.space_group_name_H-M   'P 1'
#
loop_
_entity.id
_entity.type
_entity.pdbx_description
1 polymer ?
#
loop_
_entity_poly.entity_id
_entity_poly.type
_entity_poly.pdbx_seq_one_letter_code
_entity_poly.pdbx_strand_id
1 'polypeptide(L)'
;MRRLLFCPFLAVAALSFVGKLDLCAQTAKAKAAAVTPRYDPPDQPFRMAPMPQSTRSIVVPLATNLHLAFDTALLRTHTVWSGRGLALLGPQYGLPKSPFISTNDGTVLWTMPPVFPWAVGKRPDEPAREMPKGARFFAVNTWPWPTALLLELPTAEPFRVRETPLAFGNSHVVRHFEFLGKRDSELWFLAHAEIGVEVTTKADARTVLKRGQTTLSVSVESDCQATLLVEDKPVRREVERATEAGAEKGHPKDIIEGRETRVWVRIPTASGSGSAVAVSTQLGDLPAPANLLATAIKLAASDAPRPRAVLPSDPLRRPSSASTPYFKAESFSLPKAANLLITGMDFLPNGDLAVCTWNGEVWFIEKAQGPAHEAKYRRFARGLGEPMGLVARDNKLFVGTKLALIQLTLTDNGQEAKWFAFLNQSWGYTGSYNAFSYGPVFDKAGNFILANAGHSGRWDAPYMGWGIRISPDGAKLDAICSGFREPNGIGTFGPDRDVFVSENQGQWMAACKLNHVAPGKLYGHPSAWPAPQEEYGKHTRFDPPAVWFPYKLARSTTGICEITDDRFGPFKGQLMVGDFQNAIVTRVQLEKVNGEYQGAVWPFLKQFQSGVNRLAYGPDGKLYVGGCQAPISWKAVAPLDFALERISYTGRLPFEVKEVHALRDGFELTFTQPVEEKAAANPDSYDVTQYGYKYHAKYGSPEFDHDGKENAATVIKIAAATVSPDKLKVRLKLEGWKTGYVTMVRSLDVKNAAGDSLVNDTFWYTLNQLPK
;
A
#
# COMPACT_ATOMS: atom_id res chain seq x y z
N MET A 1 -19.57 20.11 -57.07
CA MET A 1 -18.40 21.01 -57.11
C MET A 1 -18.86 22.44 -56.84
N ARG A 2 -18.50 23.01 -55.69
CA ARG A 2 -18.28 24.46 -55.46
C ARG A 2 -17.91 24.65 -53.98
N ARG A 3 -16.69 25.14 -53.74
CA ARG A 3 -16.27 25.82 -52.51
C ARG A 3 -16.89 27.22 -52.50
N LEU A 4 -17.16 27.78 -51.31
CA LEU A 4 -16.88 29.18 -50.99
C LEU A 4 -17.00 29.44 -49.48
N LEU A 5 -16.04 30.21 -48.97
CA LEU A 5 -15.91 30.75 -47.62
C LEU A 5 -16.98 31.83 -47.34
N PHE A 6 -17.24 32.14 -46.06
CA PHE A 6 -17.05 33.47 -45.42
C PHE A 6 -17.71 33.55 -44.02
N CYS A 7 -16.94 34.00 -43.02
CA CYS A 7 -17.37 34.65 -41.76
C CYS A 7 -17.84 36.11 -42.07
N PRO A 8 -18.30 37.02 -41.15
CA PRO A 8 -18.39 36.98 -39.66
C PRO A 8 -19.64 37.71 -39.01
N PHE A 9 -19.69 37.69 -37.67
CA PHE A 9 -20.22 38.67 -36.68
C PHE A 9 -21.39 39.64 -36.99
N LEU A 10 -22.40 39.69 -36.08
CA LEU A 10 -22.96 40.94 -35.55
C LEU A 10 -23.62 40.75 -34.17
N ALA A 11 -23.37 41.73 -33.29
CA ALA A 11 -23.82 41.85 -31.90
C ALA A 11 -25.05 42.79 -31.76
N VAL A 12 -25.47 43.03 -30.51
CA VAL A 12 -26.37 44.09 -29.94
C VAL A 12 -27.61 43.46 -29.26
N ALA A 13 -27.62 43.30 -27.92
CA ALA A 13 -28.16 44.20 -26.86
C ALA A 13 -29.70 44.40 -26.96
N ALA A 14 -30.55 44.35 -25.93
CA ALA A 14 -30.44 44.77 -24.53
C ALA A 14 -31.62 44.21 -23.68
N LEU A 15 -31.41 44.13 -22.34
CA LEU A 15 -32.29 44.44 -21.19
C LEU A 15 -33.85 44.42 -21.37
N SER A 16 -34.71 43.96 -20.46
CA SER A 16 -34.62 43.56 -19.04
C SER A 16 -36.03 43.24 -18.45
N PHE A 17 -36.05 42.71 -17.21
CA PHE A 17 -37.13 42.72 -16.20
C PHE A 17 -38.12 41.53 -16.03
N VAL A 18 -37.83 40.77 -14.96
CA VAL A 18 -38.69 40.24 -13.87
C VAL A 18 -39.71 39.11 -14.14
N GLY A 19 -39.46 38.00 -13.44
CA GLY A 19 -40.46 36.98 -13.11
C GLY A 19 -39.80 35.79 -12.42
N LYS A 20 -39.78 35.77 -11.09
CA LYS A 20 -39.43 34.58 -10.29
C LYS A 20 -40.38 33.44 -10.66
N LEU A 21 -39.85 32.36 -11.22
CA LEU A 21 -40.52 31.08 -11.31
C LEU A 21 -39.53 30.01 -10.85
N ASP A 22 -39.79 29.49 -9.66
CA ASP A 22 -39.21 28.26 -9.13
C ASP A 22 -39.47 27.13 -10.14
N LEU A 23 -38.45 26.76 -10.92
CA LEU A 23 -38.36 25.43 -11.49
C LEU A 23 -37.20 24.71 -10.82
N CYS A 24 -37.55 24.00 -9.75
CA CYS A 24 -36.79 22.87 -9.25
C CYS A 24 -36.80 21.77 -10.33
N ALA A 25 -35.96 21.91 -11.36
CA ALA A 25 -35.62 20.81 -12.24
C ALA A 25 -34.62 19.94 -11.50
N GLN A 26 -35.13 18.94 -10.78
CA GLN A 26 -34.36 17.75 -10.43
C GLN A 26 -33.85 17.13 -11.73
N THR A 27 -32.65 17.52 -12.15
CA THR A 27 -31.90 16.74 -13.12
C THR A 27 -31.58 15.42 -12.43
N ALA A 28 -32.37 14.39 -12.75
CA ALA A 28 -32.03 13.02 -12.41
C ALA A 28 -30.62 12.78 -12.92
N LYS A 29 -29.64 12.68 -12.00
CA LYS A 29 -28.27 12.30 -12.33
C LYS A 29 -28.36 11.02 -13.15
N ALA A 30 -27.90 11.07 -14.40
CA ALA A 30 -27.76 9.89 -15.23
C ALA A 30 -27.06 8.81 -14.39
N LYS A 31 -27.69 7.63 -14.27
CA LYS A 31 -27.15 6.50 -13.53
C LYS A 31 -25.78 6.21 -14.13
N ALA A 32 -24.71 6.32 -13.33
CA ALA A 32 -23.36 6.03 -13.81
C ALA A 32 -23.35 4.63 -14.46
N ALA A 33 -22.70 4.51 -15.62
CA ALA A 33 -22.58 3.23 -16.30
C ALA A 33 -22.02 2.17 -15.34
N ALA A 34 -22.57 0.96 -15.38
CA ALA A 34 -22.09 -0.13 -14.54
C ALA A 34 -20.61 -0.41 -14.84
N VAL A 35 -19.80 -0.53 -13.78
CA VAL A 35 -18.37 -0.81 -13.89
C VAL A 35 -18.18 -2.27 -14.29
N THR A 36 -17.44 -2.51 -15.38
CA THR A 36 -17.05 -3.86 -15.79
C THR A 36 -15.87 -4.34 -14.95
N PRO A 37 -16.03 -5.36 -14.08
CA PRO A 37 -14.95 -5.84 -13.24
C PRO A 37 -13.84 -6.53 -14.04
N ARG A 38 -12.66 -6.66 -13.42
CA ARG A 38 -11.58 -7.52 -13.91
C ARG A 38 -11.64 -8.89 -13.23
N TYR A 39 -10.97 -9.86 -13.82
CA TYR A 39 -10.87 -11.22 -13.29
C TYR A 39 -9.43 -11.69 -13.35
N ASP A 40 -9.05 -12.51 -12.37
CA ASP A 40 -7.74 -13.12 -12.32
C ASP A 40 -7.52 -14.12 -13.48
N PRO A 41 -6.28 -14.29 -13.95
CA PRO A 41 -5.97 -15.31 -14.94
C PRO A 41 -6.12 -16.72 -14.35
N PRO A 42 -6.33 -17.77 -15.19
CA PRO A 42 -6.58 -19.13 -14.71
C PRO A 42 -5.47 -19.74 -13.84
N ASP A 43 -4.25 -19.23 -13.97
CA ASP A 43 -3.09 -19.71 -13.22
C ASP A 43 -2.97 -19.04 -11.82
N GLN A 44 -3.81 -18.05 -11.48
CA GLN A 44 -3.80 -17.37 -10.19
C GLN A 44 -4.05 -18.35 -9.04
N PRO A 45 -3.14 -18.50 -8.06
CA PRO A 45 -3.30 -19.50 -7.00
C PRO A 45 -4.19 -19.08 -5.84
N PHE A 46 -4.23 -17.79 -5.59
CA PHE A 46 -5.09 -17.15 -4.61
C PHE A 46 -5.12 -15.64 -4.85
N ARG A 47 -6.08 -14.95 -4.24
CA ARG A 47 -6.20 -13.48 -4.28
C ARG A 47 -6.59 -12.94 -2.92
N MET A 48 -5.76 -12.07 -2.35
CA MET A 48 -6.14 -11.24 -1.22
C MET A 48 -6.93 -10.04 -1.72
N ALA A 49 -8.18 -9.90 -1.28
CA ALA A 49 -9.04 -8.77 -1.63
C ALA A 49 -10.14 -8.59 -0.58
N PRO A 50 -10.62 -7.35 -0.34
CA PRO A 50 -11.77 -7.15 0.53
C PRO A 50 -13.06 -7.65 -0.16
N MET A 51 -13.89 -8.36 0.60
CA MET A 51 -15.22 -8.83 0.18
C MET A 51 -16.29 -8.38 1.19
N PRO A 52 -17.59 -8.40 0.84
CA PRO A 52 -18.65 -7.99 1.75
C PRO A 52 -18.68 -8.78 3.08
N GLN A 53 -18.25 -10.03 3.09
CA GLN A 53 -18.24 -10.87 4.29
C GLN A 53 -16.96 -10.74 5.15
N SER A 54 -15.86 -10.21 4.60
CA SER A 54 -14.62 -9.92 5.33
C SER A 54 -13.75 -8.98 4.51
N THR A 55 -13.16 -7.97 5.16
CA THR A 55 -12.16 -7.09 4.52
C THR A 55 -10.80 -7.78 4.34
N ARG A 56 -10.61 -8.96 4.95
CA ARG A 56 -9.36 -9.74 4.97
C ARG A 56 -9.55 -11.12 4.31
N SER A 57 -10.16 -11.13 3.13
CA SER A 57 -10.42 -12.38 2.39
C SER A 57 -9.22 -12.83 1.56
N ILE A 58 -8.96 -14.14 1.59
CA ILE A 58 -8.14 -14.88 0.63
C ILE A 58 -9.07 -15.74 -0.21
N VAL A 59 -9.17 -15.44 -1.50
CA VAL A 59 -9.91 -16.25 -2.47
C VAL A 59 -8.99 -17.28 -3.09
N VAL A 60 -9.40 -18.54 -3.07
CA VAL A 60 -8.71 -19.68 -3.69
C VAL A 60 -9.59 -20.25 -4.80
N PRO A 61 -9.16 -20.20 -6.08
CA PRO A 61 -9.83 -20.92 -7.15
C PRO A 61 -9.54 -22.42 -6.99
N LEU A 62 -10.58 -23.23 -6.82
CA LEU A 62 -10.48 -24.67 -6.61
C LEU A 62 -10.63 -25.44 -7.94
N ALA A 63 -11.44 -24.90 -8.85
CA ALA A 63 -11.59 -25.35 -10.24
C ALA A 63 -11.99 -24.14 -11.11
N THR A 64 -12.06 -24.32 -12.43
CA THR A 64 -12.45 -23.25 -13.39
C THR A 64 -13.70 -22.48 -12.95
N ASN A 65 -14.68 -23.20 -12.40
CA ASN A 65 -15.97 -22.64 -12.00
C ASN A 65 -16.26 -22.83 -10.51
N LEU A 66 -15.28 -23.10 -9.64
CA LEU A 66 -15.51 -23.31 -8.21
C LEU A 66 -14.46 -22.59 -7.40
N HIS A 67 -14.92 -21.75 -6.47
CA HIS A 67 -14.05 -20.86 -5.71
C HIS A 67 -14.45 -20.84 -4.24
N LEU A 68 -13.45 -20.62 -3.39
CA LEU A 68 -13.61 -20.51 -1.95
C LEU A 68 -12.97 -19.22 -1.46
N ALA A 69 -13.65 -18.49 -0.57
CA ALA A 69 -13.09 -17.33 0.10
C ALA A 69 -12.92 -17.59 1.61
N PHE A 70 -11.71 -17.35 2.10
CA PHE A 70 -11.27 -17.58 3.47
C PHE A 70 -10.99 -16.26 4.18
N ASP A 71 -11.51 -16.09 5.39
CA ASP A 71 -11.38 -14.91 6.23
C ASP A 71 -10.23 -15.10 7.22
N THR A 72 -9.12 -14.37 7.03
CA THR A 72 -7.94 -14.51 7.89
C THR A 72 -8.12 -13.94 9.28
N ALA A 73 -9.14 -13.09 9.49
CA ALA A 73 -9.45 -12.51 10.79
C ALA A 73 -10.22 -13.47 11.71
N LEU A 74 -10.86 -14.51 11.17
CA LEU A 74 -11.62 -15.50 11.94
C LEU A 74 -11.24 -16.95 11.64
N LEU A 75 -10.25 -17.17 10.77
CA LEU A 75 -9.77 -18.50 10.36
C LEU A 75 -10.89 -19.41 9.83
N ARG A 76 -11.75 -18.86 8.97
CA ARG A 76 -12.93 -19.56 8.43
C ARG A 76 -13.05 -19.43 6.92
N THR A 77 -13.56 -20.46 6.27
CA THR A 77 -14.22 -20.28 4.96
C THR A 77 -15.48 -19.43 5.16
N HIS A 78 -15.65 -18.33 4.44
CA HIS A 78 -16.84 -17.49 4.57
C HIS A 78 -17.84 -17.63 3.41
N THR A 79 -17.36 -17.87 2.19
CA THR A 79 -18.20 -17.99 0.99
C THR A 79 -17.61 -19.03 0.04
N VAL A 80 -18.47 -19.89 -0.50
CA VAL A 80 -18.16 -20.76 -1.65
C VAL A 80 -19.17 -20.51 -2.75
N TRP A 81 -18.69 -20.37 -3.98
CA TRP A 81 -19.55 -20.10 -5.13
C TRP A 81 -19.06 -20.84 -6.36
N SER A 82 -20.01 -21.09 -7.26
CA SER A 82 -19.74 -21.59 -8.60
C SER A 82 -19.94 -20.52 -9.66
N GLY A 83 -19.08 -20.48 -10.67
CA GLY A 83 -19.14 -19.50 -11.76
C GLY A 83 -17.78 -18.85 -12.01
N ARG A 84 -17.78 -17.61 -12.48
CA ARG A 84 -16.54 -16.87 -12.72
C ARG A 84 -15.78 -16.65 -11.41
N GLY A 85 -14.48 -16.39 -11.56
CA GLY A 85 -13.63 -16.01 -10.43
C GLY A 85 -14.08 -14.69 -9.79
N LEU A 86 -13.34 -14.24 -8.77
CA LEU A 86 -13.65 -13.00 -8.07
C LEU A 86 -13.73 -11.82 -9.05
N ALA A 87 -14.82 -11.04 -8.97
CA ALA A 87 -14.97 -9.80 -9.69
C ALA A 87 -14.12 -8.72 -8.99
N LEU A 88 -12.94 -8.48 -9.55
CA LEU A 88 -11.96 -7.53 -9.06
C LEU A 88 -12.40 -6.11 -9.37
N LEU A 89 -12.49 -5.32 -8.31
CA LEU A 89 -12.94 -3.94 -8.33
C LEU A 89 -11.87 -3.04 -7.71
N GLY A 90 -11.93 -1.75 -8.05
CA GLY A 90 -11.02 -0.76 -7.52
C GLY A 90 -9.95 -0.26 -8.49
N PRO A 91 -9.33 0.87 -8.13
CA PRO A 91 -8.56 1.73 -9.02
C PRO A 91 -7.34 1.08 -9.69
N GLN A 92 -6.70 0.11 -9.04
CA GLN A 92 -5.54 -0.63 -9.56
C GLN A 92 -5.84 -1.41 -10.85
N TYR A 93 -7.11 -1.73 -11.10
CA TYR A 93 -7.56 -2.50 -12.27
C TYR A 93 -7.97 -1.62 -13.46
N GLY A 94 -7.62 -0.32 -13.42
CA GLY A 94 -8.05 0.67 -14.41
C GLY A 94 -9.50 1.10 -14.22
N LEU A 95 -10.05 0.93 -13.01
CA LEU A 95 -11.43 1.23 -12.65
C LEU A 95 -11.53 2.56 -11.87
N PRO A 96 -12.75 3.10 -11.67
CA PRO A 96 -12.97 4.20 -10.73
C PRO A 96 -12.62 3.83 -9.28
N LYS A 97 -12.59 4.86 -8.41
CA LYS A 97 -12.42 4.71 -6.95
C LYS A 97 -13.58 3.92 -6.30
N SER A 98 -14.71 3.82 -6.99
CA SER A 98 -15.91 3.08 -6.58
C SER A 98 -16.59 2.45 -7.81
N PRO A 99 -17.00 1.17 -7.77
CA PRO A 99 -16.87 0.30 -6.61
C PRO A 99 -15.46 -0.30 -6.45
N PHE A 100 -15.10 -0.74 -5.25
CA PHE A 100 -13.79 -1.30 -4.90
C PHE A 100 -13.82 -2.52 -3.96
N ILE A 101 -14.91 -2.74 -3.20
CA ILE A 101 -15.09 -4.01 -2.48
C ILE A 101 -15.39 -5.09 -3.52
N SER A 102 -14.51 -6.08 -3.65
CA SER A 102 -14.64 -7.12 -4.67
C SER A 102 -15.82 -8.04 -4.37
N THR A 103 -16.53 -8.48 -5.41
CA THR A 103 -17.75 -9.30 -5.28
C THR A 103 -17.61 -10.62 -6.03
N ASN A 104 -18.53 -11.55 -5.82
CA ASN A 104 -18.72 -12.70 -6.71
C ASN A 104 -20.01 -12.48 -7.52
N ASP A 105 -19.97 -12.78 -8.82
CA ASP A 105 -21.11 -12.72 -9.74
C ASP A 105 -21.68 -14.11 -10.06
N GLY A 106 -21.13 -15.16 -9.43
CA GLY A 106 -21.57 -16.54 -9.57
C GLY A 106 -22.69 -16.94 -8.60
N THR A 107 -23.08 -18.21 -8.66
CA THR A 107 -24.06 -18.80 -7.76
C THR A 107 -23.38 -19.17 -6.44
N VAL A 108 -23.74 -18.48 -5.36
CA VAL A 108 -23.31 -18.84 -4.00
C VAL A 108 -23.86 -20.21 -3.64
N LEU A 109 -22.96 -21.17 -3.39
CA LEU A 109 -23.33 -22.53 -3.01
C LEU A 109 -23.65 -22.59 -1.53
N TRP A 110 -22.81 -21.98 -0.69
CA TRP A 110 -23.02 -21.88 0.75
C TRP A 110 -22.11 -20.80 1.36
N THR A 111 -22.47 -20.37 2.57
CA THR A 111 -21.72 -19.38 3.36
C THR A 111 -21.59 -19.87 4.80
N MET A 112 -20.67 -19.26 5.54
CA MET A 112 -20.56 -19.45 6.99
C MET A 112 -20.82 -18.12 7.72
N PRO A 113 -21.36 -18.17 8.95
CA PRO A 113 -21.45 -16.99 9.79
C PRO A 113 -20.06 -16.46 10.21
N PRO A 114 -19.94 -15.17 10.59
CA PRO A 114 -18.70 -14.55 11.04
C PRO A 114 -18.35 -14.98 12.46
N VAL A 115 -17.97 -16.24 12.60
CA VAL A 115 -17.51 -16.81 13.86
C VAL A 115 -16.22 -17.60 13.65
N PHE A 116 -15.40 -17.64 14.69
CA PHE A 116 -14.23 -18.50 14.77
C PHE A 116 -14.66 -19.97 14.81
N PRO A 117 -14.27 -20.81 13.85
CA PRO A 117 -14.85 -22.15 13.67
C PRO A 117 -14.12 -23.22 14.49
N TRP A 118 -13.05 -22.88 15.20
CA TRP A 118 -12.24 -23.84 15.94
C TRP A 118 -12.47 -23.75 17.45
N ALA A 119 -12.35 -24.87 18.15
CA ALA A 119 -12.21 -24.89 19.60
C ALA A 119 -11.30 -26.03 20.07
N VAL A 120 -10.65 -25.82 21.22
CA VAL A 120 -9.70 -26.74 21.84
C VAL A 120 -10.30 -27.30 23.13
N GLY A 121 -10.23 -28.61 23.31
CA GLY A 121 -10.67 -29.35 24.50
C GLY A 121 -12.18 -29.53 24.56
N LYS A 122 -12.94 -28.45 24.62
CA LYS A 122 -14.40 -28.48 24.71
C LYS A 122 -15.05 -27.66 23.61
N ARG A 123 -16.10 -28.23 23.00
CA ARG A 123 -16.98 -27.52 22.09
C ARG A 123 -17.66 -26.34 22.80
N PRO A 124 -17.60 -25.12 22.23
CA PRO A 124 -18.23 -23.97 22.85
C PRO A 124 -19.74 -24.03 22.65
N ASP A 125 -20.49 -23.45 23.60
CA ASP A 125 -21.92 -23.25 23.40
C ASP A 125 -22.21 -22.19 22.34
N GLU A 126 -21.39 -21.13 22.32
CA GLU A 126 -21.39 -20.07 21.31
C GLU A 126 -19.97 -19.88 20.75
N PRO A 127 -19.76 -20.03 19.44
CA PRO A 127 -18.50 -19.70 18.78
C PRO A 127 -18.09 -18.23 19.00
N ALA A 128 -16.78 -17.98 19.14
CA ALA A 128 -16.25 -16.63 19.28
C ALA A 128 -16.50 -15.80 18.00
N ARG A 129 -16.71 -14.49 18.14
CA ARG A 129 -16.92 -13.55 17.02
C ARG A 129 -15.66 -12.77 16.65
N GLU A 130 -14.59 -13.02 17.37
CA GLU A 130 -13.26 -12.47 17.17
C GLU A 130 -12.24 -13.61 17.29
N MET A 131 -11.06 -13.45 16.71
CA MET A 131 -10.00 -14.44 16.82
C MET A 131 -9.50 -14.53 18.27
N PRO A 132 -9.54 -15.72 18.90
CA PRO A 132 -9.03 -15.88 20.27
C PRO A 132 -7.54 -15.57 20.36
N LYS A 133 -7.10 -15.08 21.51
CA LYS A 133 -5.68 -14.85 21.80
C LYS A 133 -4.90 -16.16 21.62
N GLY A 134 -3.78 -16.10 20.89
CA GLY A 134 -2.94 -17.26 20.58
C GLY A 134 -3.31 -17.98 19.27
N ALA A 135 -4.49 -17.73 18.72
CA ALA A 135 -4.81 -18.16 17.36
C ALA A 135 -4.24 -17.18 16.32
N ARG A 136 -3.81 -17.68 15.17
CA ARG A 136 -3.41 -16.82 14.04
C ARG A 136 -3.45 -17.51 12.69
N PHE A 137 -3.64 -16.72 11.64
CA PHE A 137 -3.29 -17.09 10.28
C PHE A 137 -1.80 -16.76 10.06
N PHE A 138 -0.96 -17.75 9.72
CA PHE A 138 0.48 -17.51 9.65
C PHE A 138 1.12 -17.75 8.29
N ALA A 139 0.49 -18.50 7.38
CA ALA A 139 1.00 -18.59 6.01
C ALA A 139 -0.04 -19.00 4.96
N VAL A 140 0.24 -18.60 3.71
CA VAL A 140 -0.25 -19.30 2.51
C VAL A 140 0.91 -20.11 1.94
N ASN A 141 0.65 -21.38 1.62
CA ASN A 141 1.56 -22.22 0.86
C ASN A 141 0.96 -22.49 -0.52
N THR A 142 1.75 -22.33 -1.57
CA THR A 142 1.29 -22.59 -2.94
C THR A 142 2.09 -23.66 -3.67
N TRP A 143 2.91 -24.41 -2.93
CA TRP A 143 3.73 -25.50 -3.46
C TRP A 143 4.00 -26.58 -2.40
N PRO A 144 3.75 -27.88 -2.70
CA PRO A 144 3.07 -28.40 -3.90
C PRO A 144 1.67 -27.80 -4.12
N TRP A 145 1.10 -27.96 -5.32
CA TRP A 145 -0.31 -27.62 -5.53
C TRP A 145 -1.19 -28.64 -4.82
N PRO A 146 -2.35 -28.22 -4.30
CA PRO A 146 -2.99 -26.90 -4.44
C PRO A 146 -2.60 -25.92 -3.31
N THR A 147 -3.16 -24.70 -3.37
CA THR A 147 -2.98 -23.69 -2.31
C THR A 147 -3.45 -24.24 -0.96
N ALA A 148 -2.57 -24.16 0.05
CA ALA A 148 -2.87 -24.50 1.43
C ALA A 148 -2.81 -23.25 2.33
N LEU A 149 -3.68 -23.24 3.32
CA LEU A 149 -3.88 -22.21 4.32
C LEU A 149 -3.35 -22.72 5.66
N LEU A 150 -2.46 -21.97 6.30
CA LEU A 150 -1.80 -22.41 7.52
C LEU A 150 -2.23 -21.58 8.73
N LEU A 151 -2.71 -22.31 9.73
CA LEU A 151 -3.41 -21.80 10.90
C LEU A 151 -2.70 -22.28 12.16
N GLU A 152 -2.67 -21.43 13.18
CA GLU A 152 -2.22 -21.78 14.52
C GLU A 152 -3.42 -21.64 15.45
N LEU A 153 -3.66 -22.68 16.25
CA LEU A 153 -4.77 -22.73 17.21
C LEU A 153 -4.26 -22.38 18.62
N PRO A 154 -5.14 -21.84 19.49
CA PRO A 154 -4.76 -21.33 20.79
C PRO A 154 -4.66 -22.45 21.84
N THR A 155 -3.65 -23.28 21.70
CA THR A 155 -3.28 -24.38 22.62
C THR A 155 -2.20 -23.93 23.61
N ALA A 156 -1.89 -24.73 24.63
CA ALA A 156 -0.82 -24.40 25.59
C ALA A 156 0.53 -24.19 24.90
N GLU A 157 0.85 -25.06 23.94
CA GLU A 157 1.92 -24.90 22.97
C GLU A 157 1.29 -24.67 21.59
N PRO A 158 1.76 -23.74 20.74
CA PRO A 158 1.10 -23.42 19.47
C PRO A 158 0.91 -24.65 18.55
N PHE A 159 -0.34 -24.99 18.27
CA PHE A 159 -0.69 -26.17 17.46
C PHE A 159 -1.07 -25.75 16.04
N ARG A 160 -0.33 -26.28 15.07
CA ARG A 160 -0.46 -25.87 13.67
C ARG A 160 -1.35 -26.82 12.88
N VAL A 161 -2.20 -26.22 12.06
CA VAL A 161 -3.12 -26.91 11.14
C VAL A 161 -2.85 -26.40 9.74
N ARG A 162 -2.72 -27.33 8.79
CA ARG A 162 -2.71 -27.01 7.36
C ARG A 162 -4.06 -27.40 6.77
N GLU A 163 -4.80 -26.40 6.28
CA GLU A 163 -6.05 -26.58 5.55
C GLU A 163 -5.77 -26.48 4.04
N THR A 164 -6.09 -27.53 3.31
CA THR A 164 -5.99 -27.57 1.84
C THR A 164 -7.40 -27.72 1.26
N PRO A 165 -8.03 -26.64 0.77
CA PRO A 165 -9.32 -26.72 0.09
C PRO A 165 -9.16 -27.32 -1.30
N LEU A 166 -10.08 -28.24 -1.67
CA LEU A 166 -10.03 -29.05 -2.88
C LEU A 166 -11.40 -29.06 -3.57
N ALA A 167 -11.38 -29.10 -4.91
CA ALA A 167 -12.58 -29.35 -5.71
C ALA A 167 -12.77 -30.86 -5.96
N PHE A 168 -13.98 -31.35 -5.75
CA PHE A 168 -14.42 -32.70 -6.10
C PHE A 168 -15.59 -32.61 -7.10
N GLY A 169 -15.33 -31.99 -8.25
CA GLY A 169 -16.36 -31.60 -9.22
C GLY A 169 -16.72 -30.12 -9.12
N ASN A 170 -17.90 -29.72 -9.60
CA ASN A 170 -18.26 -28.31 -9.81
C ASN A 170 -18.97 -27.62 -8.63
N SER A 171 -19.46 -28.38 -7.65
CA SER A 171 -20.25 -27.87 -6.52
C SER A 171 -19.90 -28.51 -5.18
N HIS A 172 -18.74 -29.14 -5.13
CA HIS A 172 -18.32 -29.99 -4.03
C HIS A 172 -16.93 -29.58 -3.57
N VAL A 173 -16.87 -29.06 -2.34
CA VAL A 173 -15.62 -28.65 -1.71
C VAL A 173 -15.25 -29.65 -0.63
N VAL A 174 -13.98 -30.04 -0.63
CA VAL A 174 -13.37 -30.84 0.42
C VAL A 174 -12.29 -30.00 1.09
N ARG A 175 -12.41 -29.78 2.40
CA ARG A 175 -11.34 -29.19 3.20
C ARG A 175 -10.53 -30.32 3.84
N HIS A 176 -9.30 -30.47 3.39
CA HIS A 176 -8.35 -31.43 3.93
C HIS A 176 -7.51 -30.77 5.02
N PHE A 177 -7.59 -31.28 6.24
CA PHE A 177 -6.83 -30.79 7.39
C PHE A 177 -5.71 -31.75 7.75
N GLU A 178 -4.48 -31.25 7.74
CA GLU A 178 -3.31 -31.95 8.28
C GLU A 178 -2.90 -31.31 9.62
N PHE A 179 -2.68 -32.15 10.62
CA PHE A 179 -2.36 -31.71 11.98
C PHE A 179 -0.85 -31.85 12.26
N LEU A 180 -0.16 -30.72 12.38
CA LEU A 180 1.31 -30.63 12.35
C LEU A 180 1.94 -30.70 13.76
N GLY A 181 1.58 -31.71 14.54
CA GLY A 181 2.11 -31.91 15.88
C GLY A 181 1.29 -32.90 16.69
N LYS A 182 1.74 -33.17 17.91
CA LYS A 182 0.99 -33.99 18.89
C LYS A 182 -0.31 -33.25 19.27
N ARG A 183 -1.42 -33.98 19.31
CA ARG A 183 -2.74 -33.43 19.65
C ARG A 183 -3.18 -33.94 21.02
N ASP A 184 -2.79 -33.20 22.06
CA ASP A 184 -3.06 -33.51 23.48
C ASP A 184 -4.46 -33.12 23.94
N SER A 185 -5.21 -32.39 23.12
CA SER A 185 -6.59 -32.01 23.39
C SER A 185 -7.46 -32.32 22.18
N GLU A 186 -8.70 -32.72 22.45
CA GLU A 186 -9.73 -32.83 21.42
C GLU A 186 -9.90 -31.49 20.70
N LEU A 187 -10.12 -31.53 19.39
CA LEU A 187 -10.43 -30.34 18.61
C LEU A 187 -11.87 -30.41 18.12
N TRP A 188 -12.49 -29.26 18.03
CA TRP A 188 -13.82 -29.10 17.45
C TRP A 188 -13.75 -28.11 16.30
N PHE A 189 -14.30 -28.50 15.16
CA PHE A 189 -14.37 -27.67 13.97
C PHE A 189 -15.81 -27.49 13.52
N LEU A 190 -16.28 -26.25 13.42
CA LEU A 190 -17.59 -25.92 12.89
C LEU A 190 -17.55 -26.02 11.36
N ALA A 191 -17.92 -27.18 10.84
CA ALA A 191 -17.88 -27.46 9.41
C ALA A 191 -18.95 -26.69 8.64
N HIS A 192 -20.17 -26.60 9.17
CA HIS A 192 -21.25 -25.82 8.55
C HIS A 192 -22.18 -25.23 9.60
N ALA A 193 -22.75 -24.06 9.31
CA ALA A 193 -23.78 -23.46 10.14
C ALA A 193 -24.76 -22.64 9.29
N GLU A 194 -26.06 -22.95 9.40
CA GLU A 194 -27.10 -22.30 8.59
C GLU A 194 -28.43 -22.20 9.33
N ILE A 195 -29.17 -21.12 9.07
CA ILE A 195 -30.44 -20.84 9.74
C ILE A 195 -31.62 -21.39 8.96
N GLY A 196 -32.59 -21.94 9.68
CA GLY A 196 -33.88 -22.34 9.11
C GLY A 196 -33.78 -23.55 8.19
N VAL A 197 -32.77 -24.40 8.39
CA VAL A 197 -32.61 -25.65 7.66
C VAL A 197 -33.13 -26.83 8.50
N GLU A 198 -33.58 -27.87 7.81
CA GLU A 198 -34.06 -29.11 8.43
C GLU A 198 -33.01 -30.21 8.24
N VAL A 199 -32.72 -30.99 9.28
CA VAL A 199 -31.80 -32.13 9.18
C VAL A 199 -32.58 -33.38 8.75
N THR A 200 -32.35 -33.87 7.53
CA THR A 200 -33.05 -35.05 6.98
C THR A 200 -32.27 -36.35 7.15
N THR A 201 -30.96 -36.26 7.43
CA THR A 201 -30.10 -37.42 7.73
C THR A 201 -29.12 -37.01 8.80
N LYS A 202 -28.95 -37.84 9.82
CA LYS A 202 -27.99 -37.64 10.91
C LYS A 202 -27.25 -38.95 11.19
N ALA A 203 -25.97 -38.99 10.82
CA ALA A 203 -25.07 -40.10 11.09
C ALA A 203 -23.68 -39.57 11.51
N ASP A 204 -22.88 -40.41 12.16
CA ASP A 204 -21.57 -40.04 12.69
C ASP A 204 -20.57 -39.57 11.62
N ALA A 205 -20.75 -40.00 10.37
CA ALA A 205 -19.87 -39.61 9.26
C ALA A 205 -20.55 -38.68 8.23
N ARG A 206 -21.87 -38.48 8.31
CA ARG A 206 -22.64 -37.76 7.30
C ARG A 206 -23.92 -37.15 7.86
N THR A 207 -24.21 -35.92 7.45
CA THR A 207 -25.49 -35.26 7.69
C THR A 207 -26.00 -34.60 6.42
N VAL A 208 -27.32 -34.49 6.28
CA VAL A 208 -27.99 -33.81 5.15
C VAL A 208 -28.91 -32.73 5.69
N LEU A 209 -28.77 -31.53 5.16
CA LEU A 209 -29.53 -30.34 5.51
C LEU A 209 -30.43 -29.96 4.32
N LYS A 210 -31.72 -29.77 4.56
CA LYS A 210 -32.69 -29.32 3.56
C LYS A 210 -32.79 -27.79 3.60
N ARG A 211 -32.52 -27.17 2.45
CA ARG A 211 -32.43 -25.73 2.21
C ARG A 211 -33.49 -25.33 1.18
N GLY A 212 -34.71 -25.12 1.63
CA GLY A 212 -35.85 -24.90 0.74
C GLY A 212 -36.04 -26.09 -0.22
N GLN A 213 -35.86 -25.86 -1.53
CA GLN A 213 -35.95 -26.87 -2.58
C GLN A 213 -34.61 -27.59 -2.88
N THR A 214 -33.54 -27.23 -2.17
CA THR A 214 -32.22 -27.84 -2.35
C THR A 214 -31.79 -28.57 -1.09
N THR A 215 -30.73 -29.37 -1.19
CA THR A 215 -30.10 -30.02 -0.03
C THR A 215 -28.61 -29.70 0.02
N LEU A 216 -28.02 -29.78 1.19
CA LEU A 216 -26.58 -29.67 1.42
C LEU A 216 -26.16 -30.86 2.28
N SER A 217 -25.18 -31.62 1.82
CA SER A 217 -24.58 -32.71 2.59
C SER A 217 -23.24 -32.28 3.16
N VAL A 218 -23.01 -32.65 4.42
CA VAL A 218 -21.71 -32.52 5.10
C VAL A 218 -21.26 -33.91 5.50
N SER A 219 -20.03 -34.28 5.14
CA SER A 219 -19.47 -35.59 5.47
C SER A 219 -18.04 -35.45 6.00
N VAL A 220 -17.62 -36.40 6.84
CA VAL A 220 -16.25 -36.47 7.36
C VAL A 220 -15.67 -37.85 7.14
N GLU A 221 -14.42 -37.90 6.70
CA GLU A 221 -13.59 -39.10 6.69
C GLU A 221 -12.23 -38.76 7.32
N SER A 222 -11.66 -39.64 8.13
CA SER A 222 -10.43 -39.37 8.87
C SER A 222 -9.69 -40.64 9.22
N ASP A 223 -8.39 -40.52 9.48
CA ASP A 223 -7.56 -41.58 10.06
C ASP A 223 -7.56 -41.59 11.60
N CYS A 224 -8.25 -40.61 12.21
CA CYS A 224 -8.25 -40.37 13.64
C CYS A 224 -9.65 -40.40 14.26
N GLN A 225 -10.59 -41.12 13.66
CA GLN A 225 -11.96 -41.35 14.17
C GLN A 225 -12.75 -40.04 14.43
N ALA A 226 -12.59 -39.04 13.57
CA ALA A 226 -13.40 -37.84 13.60
C ALA A 226 -14.87 -38.15 13.28
N THR A 227 -15.79 -37.51 14.00
CA THR A 227 -17.24 -37.70 13.85
C THR A 227 -17.99 -36.39 13.74
N LEU A 228 -19.18 -36.43 13.16
CA LEU A 228 -20.10 -35.31 13.08
C LEU A 228 -20.99 -35.24 14.32
N LEU A 229 -21.25 -34.02 14.76
CA LEU A 229 -22.27 -33.70 15.75
C LEU A 229 -23.15 -32.59 15.19
N VAL A 230 -24.45 -32.87 15.08
CA VAL A 230 -25.44 -31.92 14.59
C VAL A 230 -26.29 -31.42 15.74
N GLU A 231 -26.37 -30.10 15.89
CA GLU A 231 -27.21 -29.44 16.87
C GLU A 231 -28.04 -28.33 16.23
N ASP A 232 -29.17 -28.01 16.85
CA ASP A 232 -30.00 -26.87 16.51
C ASP A 232 -30.09 -25.94 17.72
N LYS A 233 -29.60 -24.71 17.56
CA LYS A 233 -29.62 -23.71 18.63
C LYS A 233 -30.33 -22.43 18.20
N PRO A 234 -31.10 -21.78 19.10
CA PRO A 234 -31.54 -20.42 18.85
C PRO A 234 -30.32 -19.51 18.82
N VAL A 235 -30.21 -18.66 17.80
CA VAL A 235 -29.14 -17.67 17.70
C VAL A 235 -29.72 -16.31 17.43
N ARG A 236 -29.08 -15.30 18.02
CA ARG A 236 -29.25 -13.91 17.64
C ARG A 236 -27.86 -13.29 17.55
N ARG A 237 -27.47 -12.87 16.36
CA ARG A 237 -26.16 -12.27 16.12
C ARG A 237 -26.25 -11.08 15.19
N GLU A 238 -25.35 -10.16 15.40
CA GLU A 238 -25.13 -9.03 14.53
C GLU A 238 -24.00 -9.39 13.56
N VAL A 239 -24.25 -9.23 12.27
CA VAL A 239 -23.28 -9.52 11.21
C VAL A 239 -22.96 -8.23 10.47
N GLU A 240 -21.70 -7.84 10.53
CA GLU A 240 -21.19 -6.69 9.80
C GLU A 240 -20.96 -7.08 8.33
N ARG A 241 -21.45 -6.25 7.40
CA ARG A 241 -21.24 -6.41 5.96
C ARG A 241 -20.37 -5.29 5.43
N ALA A 242 -19.15 -5.62 5.02
CA ALA A 242 -18.24 -4.65 4.42
C ALA A 242 -18.88 -4.00 3.19
N THR A 243 -18.86 -2.67 3.20
CA THR A 243 -19.37 -1.81 2.13
C THR A 243 -18.49 -0.58 2.07
N GLU A 244 -18.52 0.09 0.92
CA GLU A 244 -17.70 1.27 0.65
C GLU A 244 -18.07 2.43 1.57
N ALA A 245 -19.38 2.70 1.69
CA ALA A 245 -19.87 3.70 2.64
C ALA A 245 -19.46 3.36 4.08
N GLY A 246 -19.42 2.07 4.41
CA GLY A 246 -19.05 1.61 5.73
C GLY A 246 -17.55 1.66 6.04
N ALA A 247 -16.70 1.67 5.02
CA ALA A 247 -15.26 1.81 5.21
C ALA A 247 -14.92 3.14 5.90
N GLU A 248 -15.75 4.17 5.70
CA GLU A 248 -15.65 5.49 6.33
C GLU A 248 -16.58 5.66 7.53
N LYS A 249 -17.83 5.16 7.44
CA LYS A 249 -18.89 5.49 8.39
C LYS A 249 -19.21 4.39 9.40
N GLY A 250 -18.55 3.24 9.32
CA GLY A 250 -18.96 2.02 10.01
C GLY A 250 -19.80 1.15 9.08
N HIS A 251 -19.50 -0.15 9.00
CA HIS A 251 -20.24 -1.00 8.09
C HIS A 251 -21.64 -1.32 8.62
N PRO A 252 -22.64 -1.46 7.73
CA PRO A 252 -23.98 -1.87 8.11
C PRO A 252 -23.94 -3.23 8.79
N LYS A 253 -24.81 -3.36 9.77
CA LYS A 253 -24.95 -4.54 10.62
C LYS A 253 -26.34 -5.12 10.41
N ASP A 254 -26.38 -6.37 9.97
CA ASP A 254 -27.61 -7.13 9.80
C ASP A 254 -27.84 -7.96 11.07
N ILE A 255 -29.08 -7.97 11.60
CA ILE A 255 -29.45 -8.85 12.70
C ILE A 255 -29.94 -10.16 12.10
N ILE A 256 -29.24 -11.24 12.47
CA ILE A 256 -29.58 -12.60 12.08
C ILE A 256 -30.14 -13.30 13.32
N GLU A 257 -31.41 -13.71 13.23
CA GLU A 257 -32.12 -14.40 14.30
C GLU A 257 -32.87 -15.62 13.77
N GLY A 258 -32.86 -16.71 14.55
CA GLY A 258 -33.58 -17.93 14.21
C GLY A 258 -32.97 -19.17 14.84
N ARG A 259 -33.43 -20.34 14.40
CA ARG A 259 -32.79 -21.62 14.74
C ARG A 259 -31.68 -21.89 13.73
N GLU A 260 -30.45 -21.96 14.23
CA GLU A 260 -29.27 -22.32 13.46
C GLU A 260 -28.94 -23.79 13.67
N THR A 261 -28.87 -24.54 12.58
CA THR A 261 -28.30 -25.87 12.56
C THR A 261 -26.80 -25.76 12.41
N ARG A 262 -26.06 -26.34 13.34
CA ARG A 262 -24.59 -26.39 13.35
C ARG A 262 -24.12 -27.82 13.18
N VAL A 263 -23.20 -28.02 12.23
CA VAL A 263 -22.52 -29.29 11.98
C VAL A 263 -21.09 -29.16 12.47
N TRP A 264 -20.81 -29.77 13.61
CA TRP A 264 -19.49 -29.82 14.21
C TRP A 264 -18.78 -31.11 13.80
N VAL A 265 -17.46 -31.03 13.64
CA VAL A 265 -16.56 -32.17 13.53
C VAL A 265 -15.80 -32.28 14.85
N ARG A 266 -16.00 -33.39 15.55
CA ARG A 266 -15.21 -33.77 16.71
C ARG A 266 -13.95 -34.48 16.23
N ILE A 267 -12.78 -34.04 16.67
CA ILE A 267 -11.49 -34.58 16.26
C ILE A 267 -10.77 -35.05 17.54
N PRO A 268 -10.77 -36.38 17.83
CA PRO A 268 -10.19 -36.95 19.05
C PRO A 268 -8.71 -36.66 19.22
N THR A 269 -8.14 -36.79 20.42
CA THR A 269 -6.69 -36.69 20.64
C THR A 269 -5.88 -37.69 19.81
N ALA A 270 -4.64 -37.37 19.46
CA ALA A 270 -3.73 -38.29 18.77
C ALA A 270 -2.30 -38.14 19.29
N SER A 271 -1.62 -39.29 19.47
CA SER A 271 -0.26 -39.37 20.04
C SER A 271 0.85 -39.06 19.05
N GLY A 272 0.59 -39.11 17.74
CA GLY A 272 1.54 -38.79 16.66
C GLY A 272 1.17 -37.52 15.87
N SER A 273 2.13 -37.01 15.11
CA SER A 273 1.91 -35.94 14.13
C SER A 273 1.40 -36.50 12.79
N GLY A 274 0.66 -35.70 12.03
CA GLY A 274 0.30 -36.04 10.64
C GLY A 274 -1.03 -36.76 10.45
N SER A 275 -1.84 -36.91 11.51
CA SER A 275 -3.24 -37.33 11.33
C SER A 275 -3.97 -36.36 10.41
N ALA A 276 -4.93 -36.87 9.63
CA ALA A 276 -5.63 -36.12 8.61
C ALA A 276 -7.15 -36.29 8.68
N VAL A 277 -7.87 -35.21 8.38
CA VAL A 277 -9.34 -35.17 8.33
C VAL A 277 -9.77 -34.52 7.02
N ALA A 278 -10.66 -35.16 6.28
CA ALA A 278 -11.31 -34.60 5.11
C ALA A 278 -12.77 -34.26 5.45
N VAL A 279 -13.11 -32.97 5.38
CA VAL A 279 -14.48 -32.47 5.57
C VAL A 279 -15.06 -32.07 4.23
N SER A 280 -16.07 -32.80 3.79
CA SER A 280 -16.81 -32.57 2.56
C SER A 280 -18.02 -31.67 2.83
N THR A 281 -18.25 -30.68 1.97
CA THR A 281 -19.50 -29.90 1.93
C THR A 281 -19.95 -29.76 0.48
N GLN A 282 -21.14 -30.29 0.18
CA GLN A 282 -21.63 -30.47 -1.18
C GLN A 282 -23.09 -30.05 -1.32
N LEU A 283 -23.42 -29.36 -2.41
CA LEU A 283 -24.80 -29.12 -2.79
C LEU A 283 -25.41 -30.41 -3.38
N GLY A 284 -26.54 -30.83 -2.82
CA GLY A 284 -27.24 -32.07 -3.16
C GLY A 284 -27.11 -33.15 -2.09
N ASP A 285 -28.04 -34.10 -2.15
CA ASP A 285 -28.06 -35.31 -1.31
C ASP A 285 -27.31 -36.43 -2.04
N LEU A 286 -26.02 -36.21 -2.25
CA LEU A 286 -25.13 -37.17 -2.88
C LEU A 286 -24.29 -37.87 -1.80
N PRO A 287 -23.97 -39.16 -1.97
CA PRO A 287 -23.02 -39.82 -1.08
C PRO A 287 -21.65 -39.15 -1.20
N ALA A 288 -20.89 -39.16 -0.10
CA ALA A 288 -19.49 -38.76 -0.16
C ALA A 288 -18.75 -39.67 -1.16
N PRO A 289 -17.76 -39.15 -1.91
CA PRO A 289 -16.88 -39.96 -2.74
C PRO A 289 -16.28 -41.09 -1.92
N ALA A 290 -16.22 -42.29 -2.52
CA ALA A 290 -15.50 -43.40 -1.90
C ALA A 290 -14.03 -43.02 -1.68
N ASN A 291 -13.47 -43.36 -0.52
CA ASN A 291 -12.09 -43.04 -0.14
C ASN A 291 -11.82 -41.53 -0.18
N LEU A 292 -12.70 -40.74 0.44
CA LEU A 292 -12.65 -39.27 0.44
C LEU A 292 -11.30 -38.78 0.95
N LEU A 293 -10.83 -39.33 2.08
CA LEU A 293 -9.57 -38.91 2.70
C LEU A 293 -8.37 -39.26 1.82
N ALA A 294 -8.29 -40.51 1.35
CA ALA A 294 -7.18 -40.95 0.52
C ALA A 294 -7.07 -40.13 -0.78
N THR A 295 -8.22 -39.79 -1.37
CA THR A 295 -8.28 -38.92 -2.56
C THR A 295 -7.84 -37.49 -2.23
N ALA A 296 -8.28 -36.95 -1.09
CA ALA A 296 -7.89 -35.63 -0.64
C ALA A 296 -6.38 -35.52 -0.37
N ILE A 297 -5.78 -36.51 0.31
CA ILE A 297 -4.33 -36.61 0.52
C ILE A 297 -3.60 -36.65 -0.83
N LYS A 298 -4.05 -37.50 -1.76
CA LYS A 298 -3.44 -37.61 -3.09
C LYS A 298 -3.48 -36.28 -3.86
N LEU A 299 -4.61 -35.59 -3.84
CA LEU A 299 -4.76 -34.30 -4.51
C LEU A 299 -3.93 -33.21 -3.84
N ALA A 300 -3.85 -33.19 -2.50
CA ALA A 300 -3.06 -32.24 -1.72
C ALA A 300 -1.54 -32.40 -1.88
N ALA A 301 -1.08 -33.59 -2.28
CA ALA A 301 0.33 -33.92 -2.51
C ALA A 301 0.80 -33.68 -3.97
N SER A 302 0.06 -32.91 -4.79
CA SER A 302 0.38 -32.76 -6.21
C SER A 302 1.59 -31.84 -6.47
N ASP A 303 2.71 -32.42 -6.89
CA ASP A 303 3.93 -31.68 -7.29
C ASP A 303 3.88 -31.10 -8.72
N ALA A 304 2.69 -30.78 -9.25
CA ALA A 304 2.56 -30.27 -10.61
C ALA A 304 3.37 -28.96 -10.80
N PRO A 305 4.35 -28.91 -11.72
CA PRO A 305 5.21 -27.73 -11.90
C PRO A 305 4.40 -26.52 -12.37
N ARG A 306 4.66 -25.35 -11.76
CA ARG A 306 4.22 -24.08 -12.34
C ARG A 306 5.16 -23.66 -13.46
N PRO A 307 4.64 -23.30 -14.64
CA PRO A 307 5.47 -22.69 -15.66
C PRO A 307 6.04 -21.37 -15.14
N ARG A 308 7.35 -21.19 -15.31
CA ARG A 308 8.05 -19.96 -14.96
C ARG A 308 7.53 -18.84 -15.87
N ALA A 309 6.89 -17.82 -15.30
CA ALA A 309 6.47 -16.64 -16.04
C ALA A 309 7.67 -15.70 -16.23
N VAL A 310 8.47 -15.95 -17.26
CA VAL A 310 9.50 -15.02 -17.75
C VAL A 310 8.98 -14.34 -19.00
N LEU A 311 8.85 -13.02 -18.92
CA LEU A 311 8.48 -12.20 -20.05
C LEU A 311 9.74 -11.50 -20.60
N PRO A 312 9.94 -11.50 -21.94
CA PRO A 312 10.99 -10.70 -22.54
C PRO A 312 10.64 -9.21 -22.42
N SER A 313 11.64 -8.37 -22.64
CA SER A 313 11.45 -6.93 -22.82
C SER A 313 10.51 -6.62 -23.99
N ASP A 314 9.66 -5.60 -23.86
CA ASP A 314 8.87 -5.09 -24.99
C ASP A 314 9.83 -4.43 -26.03
N PRO A 315 9.79 -4.82 -27.31
CA PRO A 315 10.64 -4.21 -28.34
C PRO A 315 10.37 -2.70 -28.52
N LEU A 316 9.18 -2.21 -28.15
CA LEU A 316 8.80 -0.81 -28.26
C LEU A 316 9.23 -0.04 -27.03
N ARG A 317 10.48 0.44 -27.05
CA ARG A 317 11.03 1.33 -26.05
C ARG A 317 10.73 2.79 -26.37
N ARG A 318 10.14 3.51 -25.42
CA ARG A 318 10.02 4.97 -25.50
C ARG A 318 11.24 5.60 -24.82
N PRO A 319 12.00 6.51 -25.47
CA PRO A 319 13.10 7.22 -24.83
C PRO A 319 12.60 8.08 -23.65
N SER A 320 13.43 8.19 -22.61
CA SER A 320 13.14 9.09 -21.48
C SER A 320 13.39 10.55 -21.88
N SER A 321 12.43 11.41 -21.56
CA SER A 321 12.60 12.86 -21.68
C SER A 321 13.22 13.51 -20.43
N ALA A 322 13.51 12.71 -19.39
CA ALA A 322 14.05 13.22 -18.12
C ALA A 322 15.56 13.52 -18.16
N SER A 323 16.24 13.24 -19.28
CA SER A 323 17.67 13.52 -19.43
C SER A 323 17.97 15.02 -19.44
N THR A 324 19.08 15.39 -18.82
CA THR A 324 19.69 16.73 -18.85
C THR A 324 21.16 16.61 -19.26
N PRO A 325 21.89 17.73 -19.48
CA PRO A 325 23.34 17.66 -19.70
C PRO A 325 24.14 17.03 -18.56
N TYR A 326 23.57 16.98 -17.34
CA TYR A 326 24.24 16.52 -16.11
C TYR A 326 23.80 15.11 -15.69
N PHE A 327 22.59 14.69 -16.09
CA PHE A 327 22.03 13.38 -15.75
C PHE A 327 21.39 12.73 -16.97
N LYS A 328 21.79 11.51 -17.29
CA LYS A 328 21.23 10.71 -18.36
C LYS A 328 20.14 9.79 -17.81
N ALA A 329 18.96 9.82 -18.43
CA ALA A 329 17.84 8.95 -18.12
C ALA A 329 17.70 7.84 -19.18
N GLU A 330 17.53 6.61 -18.73
CA GLU A 330 17.39 5.41 -19.55
C GLU A 330 16.10 4.66 -19.15
N SER A 331 15.12 4.60 -20.06
CA SER A 331 13.89 3.82 -19.83
C SER A 331 14.11 2.33 -20.02
N PHE A 332 13.45 1.50 -19.22
CA PHE A 332 13.37 0.05 -19.40
C PHE A 332 12.24 -0.32 -20.35
N SER A 333 12.45 -1.37 -21.13
CA SER A 333 11.45 -1.95 -22.02
C SER A 333 10.52 -2.89 -21.26
N LEU A 334 9.45 -2.34 -20.66
CA LEU A 334 8.54 -3.09 -19.80
C LEU A 334 7.51 -3.90 -20.61
N PRO A 335 7.34 -5.21 -20.36
CA PRO A 335 6.31 -6.01 -21.02
C PRO A 335 4.91 -5.58 -20.54
N LYS A 336 4.02 -5.24 -21.48
CA LYS A 336 2.65 -4.80 -21.16
C LYS A 336 1.89 -5.78 -20.28
N ALA A 337 2.10 -7.08 -20.51
CA ALA A 337 1.44 -8.15 -19.74
C ALA A 337 1.86 -8.19 -18.26
N ALA A 338 3.01 -7.63 -17.88
CA ALA A 338 3.44 -7.57 -16.49
C ALA A 338 2.75 -6.45 -15.69
N ASN A 339 2.23 -5.41 -16.38
CA ASN A 339 1.50 -4.28 -15.78
C ASN A 339 2.12 -3.80 -14.45
N LEU A 340 3.41 -3.44 -14.49
CA LEU A 340 4.27 -3.44 -13.30
C LEU A 340 3.89 -2.44 -12.21
N LEU A 341 3.03 -1.44 -12.49
CA LEU A 341 2.46 -0.46 -11.54
C LEU A 341 3.22 -0.40 -10.20
N ILE A 342 4.47 0.10 -10.24
CA ILE A 342 5.48 -0.21 -9.22
C ILE A 342 5.17 0.51 -7.92
N THR A 343 5.11 -0.24 -6.82
CA THR A 343 4.78 0.25 -5.47
C THR A 343 5.79 -0.16 -4.39
N GLY A 344 6.87 -0.86 -4.76
CA GLY A 344 8.02 -1.14 -3.91
C GLY A 344 9.18 -1.65 -4.75
N MET A 345 10.41 -1.34 -4.35
CA MET A 345 11.62 -1.72 -5.08
C MET A 345 12.79 -1.90 -4.11
N ASP A 346 13.56 -2.98 -4.28
CA ASP A 346 14.84 -3.15 -3.60
C ASP A 346 15.77 -4.08 -4.40
N PHE A 347 17.07 -3.96 -4.20
CA PHE A 347 18.06 -4.76 -4.91
C PHE A 347 18.37 -6.06 -4.17
N LEU A 348 18.42 -7.15 -4.93
CA LEU A 348 18.94 -8.43 -4.44
C LEU A 348 20.48 -8.42 -4.42
N PRO A 349 21.12 -9.27 -3.59
CA PRO A 349 22.58 -9.35 -3.54
C PRO A 349 23.25 -9.70 -4.88
N ASN A 350 22.55 -10.41 -5.76
CA ASN A 350 23.03 -10.77 -7.10
C ASN A 350 22.95 -9.60 -8.10
N GLY A 351 22.40 -8.46 -7.70
CA GLY A 351 22.27 -7.26 -8.52
C GLY A 351 20.99 -7.17 -9.35
N ASP A 352 20.08 -8.14 -9.25
CA ASP A 352 18.75 -8.04 -9.83
C ASP A 352 17.87 -7.10 -8.98
N LEU A 353 16.91 -6.46 -9.64
CA LEU A 353 15.96 -5.56 -8.97
C LEU A 353 14.66 -6.31 -8.67
N ALA A 354 14.29 -6.42 -7.39
CA ALA A 354 12.99 -6.90 -6.96
C ALA A 354 11.99 -5.75 -6.90
N VAL A 355 10.80 -5.93 -7.48
CA VAL A 355 9.73 -4.93 -7.45
C VAL A 355 8.43 -5.58 -7.00
N CYS A 356 7.62 -4.87 -6.20
CA CYS A 356 6.23 -5.23 -5.99
C CYS A 356 5.30 -4.30 -6.76
N THR A 357 4.18 -4.83 -7.21
CA THR A 357 3.20 -4.14 -8.04
C THR A 357 1.91 -3.92 -7.28
N TRP A 358 1.22 -2.83 -7.57
CA TRP A 358 -0.06 -2.53 -6.92
C TRP A 358 -1.11 -3.65 -7.10
N ASN A 359 -1.03 -4.42 -8.19
CA ASN A 359 -1.91 -5.56 -8.45
C ASN A 359 -1.63 -6.80 -7.59
N GLY A 360 -0.64 -6.75 -6.69
CA GLY A 360 -0.37 -7.84 -5.76
C GLY A 360 0.65 -8.85 -6.26
N GLU A 361 1.58 -8.44 -7.11
CA GLU A 361 2.65 -9.30 -7.62
C GLU A 361 4.04 -8.83 -7.16
N VAL A 362 5.00 -9.75 -7.18
CA VAL A 362 6.44 -9.48 -7.03
C VAL A 362 7.15 -9.98 -8.26
N TRP A 363 7.98 -9.13 -8.86
CA TRP A 363 8.76 -9.41 -10.05
C TRP A 363 10.24 -9.19 -9.79
N PHE A 364 11.08 -10.00 -10.43
CA PHE A 364 12.51 -9.75 -10.56
C PHE A 364 12.81 -9.24 -11.94
N ILE A 365 13.52 -8.11 -11.99
CA ILE A 365 14.06 -7.51 -13.19
C ILE A 365 15.51 -7.95 -13.25
N GLU A 366 15.73 -9.05 -13.98
CA GLU A 366 17.02 -9.69 -14.10
C GLU A 366 17.93 -8.83 -14.98
N LYS A 367 19.22 -8.75 -14.64
CA LYS A 367 20.21 -7.90 -15.33
C LYS A 367 19.87 -6.39 -15.32
N ALA A 368 19.15 -5.92 -14.30
CA ALA A 368 18.74 -4.51 -14.21
C ALA A 368 19.90 -3.50 -14.26
N GLN A 369 21.12 -3.91 -13.88
CA GLN A 369 22.33 -3.07 -13.94
C GLN A 369 23.02 -3.06 -15.31
N GLY A 370 22.70 -3.99 -16.20
CA GLY A 370 23.17 -4.01 -17.58
C GLY A 370 22.44 -3.01 -18.48
N PRO A 371 22.54 -3.11 -19.82
CA PRO A 371 21.74 -2.31 -20.74
C PRO A 371 20.24 -2.52 -20.50
N ALA A 372 19.45 -1.45 -20.40
CA ALA A 372 18.05 -1.57 -19.94
C ALA A 372 17.14 -2.38 -20.89
N HIS A 373 17.54 -2.51 -22.16
CA HIS A 373 16.83 -3.30 -23.16
C HIS A 373 17.12 -4.81 -23.10
N GLU A 374 18.15 -5.23 -22.33
CA GLU A 374 18.47 -6.65 -22.12
C GLU A 374 17.82 -7.23 -20.84
N ALA A 375 17.14 -6.38 -20.07
CA ALA A 375 16.47 -6.78 -18.83
C ALA A 375 15.37 -7.83 -19.11
N LYS A 376 15.23 -8.78 -18.19
CA LYS A 376 14.18 -9.82 -18.25
C LYS A 376 13.28 -9.71 -17.04
N TYR A 377 11.99 -9.99 -17.24
CA TYR A 377 10.97 -9.81 -16.19
C TYR A 377 10.45 -11.16 -15.77
N ARG A 378 10.82 -11.58 -14.56
CA ARG A 378 10.38 -12.85 -13.99
C ARG A 378 9.41 -12.61 -12.86
N ARG A 379 8.20 -13.14 -12.96
CA ARG A 379 7.28 -13.13 -11.82
C ARG A 379 7.80 -14.09 -10.75
N PHE A 380 7.86 -13.62 -9.53
CA PHE A 380 8.25 -14.39 -8.36
C PHE A 380 7.06 -14.72 -7.48
N ALA A 381 6.15 -13.77 -7.25
CA ALA A 381 4.99 -14.01 -6.39
C ALA A 381 3.77 -13.27 -6.92
N ARG A 382 2.57 -13.72 -6.51
CA ARG A 382 1.30 -13.07 -6.84
C ARG A 382 0.19 -13.40 -5.85
N GLY A 383 -0.85 -12.58 -5.85
CA GLY A 383 -2.03 -12.73 -5.00
C GLY A 383 -2.02 -11.86 -3.75
N LEU A 384 -0.98 -11.05 -3.55
CA LEU A 384 -0.85 -10.14 -2.40
C LEU A 384 -1.92 -9.04 -2.40
N GLY A 385 -2.26 -8.53 -1.21
CA GLY A 385 -3.28 -7.49 -1.04
C GLY A 385 -2.71 -6.08 -1.17
N GLU A 386 -2.59 -5.58 -2.40
CA GLU A 386 -2.12 -4.21 -2.72
C GLU A 386 -0.84 -3.81 -1.96
N PRO A 387 0.31 -4.44 -2.28
CA PRO A 387 1.57 -4.14 -1.62
C PRO A 387 2.02 -2.71 -1.90
N MET A 388 2.59 -2.04 -0.90
CA MET A 388 3.02 -0.64 -0.96
C MET A 388 4.47 -0.43 -0.48
N GLY A 389 5.25 -1.50 -0.49
CA GLY A 389 6.70 -1.48 -0.32
C GLY A 389 7.26 -2.89 -0.18
N LEU A 390 8.57 -3.01 -0.41
CA LEU A 390 9.31 -4.27 -0.37
C LEU A 390 10.76 -3.97 -0.01
N VAL A 391 11.36 -4.82 0.82
CA VAL A 391 12.81 -4.82 1.12
C VAL A 391 13.39 -6.23 1.04
N ALA A 392 14.64 -6.34 0.60
CA ALA A 392 15.39 -7.57 0.49
C ALA A 392 16.46 -7.64 1.58
N ARG A 393 16.48 -8.74 2.34
CA ARG A 393 17.49 -8.97 3.40
C ARG A 393 17.58 -10.45 3.74
N ASP A 394 18.78 -10.96 4.00
CA ASP A 394 19.03 -12.31 4.50
C ASP A 394 18.31 -13.42 3.70
N ASN A 395 18.45 -13.36 2.36
CA ASN A 395 17.80 -14.26 1.39
C ASN A 395 16.26 -14.30 1.48
N LYS A 396 15.65 -13.21 1.94
CA LYS A 396 14.21 -13.04 2.08
C LYS A 396 13.77 -11.71 1.49
N LEU A 397 12.51 -11.65 1.10
CA LEU A 397 11.79 -10.41 0.80
C LEU A 397 10.75 -10.17 1.88
N PHE A 398 10.66 -8.94 2.35
CA PHE A 398 9.61 -8.51 3.27
C PHE A 398 8.74 -7.49 2.56
N VAL A 399 7.45 -7.77 2.45
CA VAL A 399 6.49 -7.00 1.66
C VAL A 399 5.42 -6.43 2.56
N GLY A 400 5.31 -5.11 2.60
CA GLY A 400 4.23 -4.40 3.30
C GLY A 400 3.00 -4.36 2.41
N THR A 401 1.88 -4.85 2.93
CA THR A 401 0.57 -4.86 2.25
C THR A 401 -0.45 -4.12 3.09
N LYS A 402 -1.63 -3.80 2.53
CA LYS A 402 -2.74 -3.24 3.33
C LYS A 402 -3.06 -4.08 4.56
N LEU A 403 -2.87 -5.40 4.44
CA LEU A 403 -3.36 -6.37 5.41
C LEU A 403 -2.28 -6.82 6.40
N ALA A 404 -1.02 -6.85 5.98
CA ALA A 404 0.02 -7.61 6.66
C ALA A 404 1.45 -7.23 6.23
N LEU A 405 2.41 -7.55 7.09
CA LEU A 405 3.82 -7.68 6.74
C LEU A 405 4.08 -9.14 6.38
N ILE A 406 4.44 -9.39 5.13
CA ILE A 406 4.59 -10.74 4.58
C ILE A 406 6.05 -11.00 4.23
N GLN A 407 6.59 -12.13 4.69
CA GLN A 407 7.90 -12.63 4.30
C GLN A 407 7.76 -13.66 3.18
N LEU A 408 8.58 -13.50 2.14
CA LEU A 408 8.80 -14.47 1.07
C LEU A 408 10.25 -14.95 1.13
N THR A 409 10.47 -16.26 1.14
CA THR A 409 11.81 -16.83 1.08
C THR A 409 12.27 -16.94 -0.37
N LEU A 410 13.43 -16.39 -0.69
CA LEU A 410 14.03 -16.53 -2.02
C LEU A 410 14.46 -17.98 -2.23
N THR A 411 14.27 -18.50 -3.45
CA THR A 411 14.63 -19.88 -3.81
C THR A 411 15.71 -19.87 -4.89
N ASP A 412 16.76 -20.67 -4.70
CA ASP A 412 17.97 -20.66 -5.52
C ASP A 412 17.77 -21.10 -6.99
N ASN A 413 16.64 -21.74 -7.30
CA ASN A 413 16.34 -22.30 -8.62
C ASN A 413 15.42 -21.42 -9.49
N GLY A 414 15.16 -20.18 -9.08
CA GLY A 414 14.33 -19.24 -9.85
C GLY A 414 12.83 -19.59 -9.89
N GLN A 415 12.37 -20.49 -9.00
CA GLN A 415 10.95 -20.80 -8.81
C GLN A 415 10.15 -19.60 -8.26
N GLU A 416 8.83 -19.64 -8.44
CA GLU A 416 7.92 -18.74 -7.73
C GLU A 416 7.97 -19.00 -6.21
N ALA A 417 7.63 -17.98 -5.43
CA ALA A 417 7.50 -18.06 -3.99
C ALA A 417 6.51 -19.17 -3.59
N LYS A 418 6.98 -20.07 -2.73
CA LYS A 418 6.18 -21.20 -2.22
C LYS A 418 5.43 -20.83 -0.94
N TRP A 419 6.01 -19.93 -0.16
CA TRP A 419 5.58 -19.60 1.19
C TRP A 419 5.39 -18.10 1.31
N PHE A 420 4.20 -17.71 1.77
CA PHE A 420 3.82 -16.35 2.09
C PHE A 420 3.58 -16.29 3.59
N ALA A 421 4.64 -16.05 4.36
CA ALA A 421 4.56 -16.06 5.81
C ALA A 421 4.10 -14.70 6.33
N PHE A 422 2.99 -14.67 7.07
CA PHE A 422 2.43 -13.46 7.65
C PHE A 422 3.12 -13.20 8.99
N LEU A 423 4.11 -12.31 8.98
CA LEU A 423 4.88 -11.98 10.16
C LEU A 423 4.04 -11.20 11.17
N ASN A 424 3.27 -10.21 10.69
CA ASN A 424 2.41 -9.40 11.53
C ASN A 424 1.17 -8.92 10.75
N GLN A 425 0.02 -8.86 11.43
CA GLN A 425 -1.28 -8.44 10.87
C GLN A 425 -2.08 -7.56 11.86
N SER A 426 -1.40 -6.97 12.85
CA SER A 426 -2.05 -6.42 14.05
C SER A 426 -2.59 -4.99 13.88
N TRP A 427 -2.66 -4.47 12.65
CA TRP A 427 -3.33 -3.21 12.33
C TRP A 427 -4.66 -3.41 11.62
N GLY A 428 -5.51 -2.40 11.69
CA GLY A 428 -6.87 -2.39 11.18
C GLY A 428 -6.90 -2.14 9.68
N TYR A 429 -7.93 -2.69 9.04
CA TYR A 429 -8.26 -2.41 7.66
C TYR A 429 -9.78 -2.35 7.51
N THR A 430 -10.30 -1.15 7.28
CA THR A 430 -11.74 -0.89 7.12
C THR A 430 -12.29 -1.34 5.79
N GLY A 431 -11.46 -1.96 4.93
CA GLY A 431 -11.85 -2.19 3.55
C GLY A 431 -12.06 -0.87 2.84
N SER A 432 -11.15 0.11 2.96
CA SER A 432 -11.15 1.35 2.17
C SER A 432 -10.12 1.24 1.04
N TYR A 433 -10.43 1.78 -0.15
CA TYR A 433 -9.48 1.80 -1.27
C TYR A 433 -8.21 2.62 -0.93
N ASN A 434 -8.30 3.56 0.02
CA ASN A 434 -7.22 4.47 0.45
C ASN A 434 -6.57 4.13 1.80
N ALA A 435 -6.90 2.99 2.41
CA ALA A 435 -6.27 2.54 3.65
C ALA A 435 -4.96 1.77 3.36
N PHE A 436 -3.96 2.46 2.82
CA PHE A 436 -2.63 1.88 2.50
C PHE A 436 -1.74 1.73 3.74
N SER A 437 -0.78 0.79 3.66
CA SER A 437 0.32 0.66 4.60
C SER A 437 1.64 0.67 3.82
N TYR A 438 2.43 1.72 4.00
CA TYR A 438 3.65 1.98 3.22
C TYR A 438 4.90 1.45 3.92
N GLY A 439 5.84 0.94 3.14
CA GLY A 439 7.07 0.28 3.62
C GLY A 439 7.02 -1.24 3.44
N PRO A 440 7.87 -2.00 4.14
CA PRO A 440 8.66 -1.57 5.29
C PRO A 440 9.96 -0.85 4.91
N VAL A 441 10.59 -0.21 5.91
CA VAL A 441 12.03 0.07 5.96
C VAL A 441 12.60 -0.47 7.26
N PHE A 442 13.93 -0.60 7.35
CA PHE A 442 14.59 -0.99 8.60
C PHE A 442 15.15 0.23 9.35
N ASP A 443 14.81 0.35 10.63
CA ASP A 443 15.52 1.26 11.54
C ASP A 443 16.93 0.73 11.87
N LYS A 444 17.72 1.51 12.61
CA LYS A 444 19.09 1.12 13.01
C LYS A 444 19.16 -0.18 13.81
N ALA A 445 18.12 -0.50 14.58
CA ALA A 445 18.04 -1.71 15.39
C ALA A 445 17.53 -2.93 14.58
N GLY A 446 17.19 -2.74 13.29
CA GLY A 446 16.70 -3.78 12.42
C GLY A 446 15.21 -4.09 12.59
N ASN A 447 14.45 -3.24 13.30
CA ASN A 447 12.99 -3.33 13.34
C ASN A 447 12.41 -2.89 12.00
N PHE A 448 11.26 -3.46 11.63
CA PHE A 448 10.49 -2.99 10.50
C PHE A 448 9.69 -1.74 10.88
N ILE A 449 9.78 -0.69 10.09
CA ILE A 449 8.96 0.51 10.22
C ILE A 449 8.00 0.59 9.03
N LEU A 450 6.71 0.80 9.31
CA LEU A 450 5.67 1.03 8.31
C LEU A 450 4.90 2.32 8.64
N ALA A 451 4.34 2.95 7.63
CA ALA A 451 3.47 4.12 7.78
C ALA A 451 2.06 3.79 7.27
N ASN A 452 1.10 3.75 8.18
CA ASN A 452 -0.30 3.46 7.86
C ASN A 452 -1.05 4.74 7.55
N ALA A 453 -1.79 4.76 6.43
CA ALA A 453 -2.67 5.85 6.06
C ALA A 453 -3.82 6.00 7.07
N GLY A 454 -4.15 7.25 7.39
CA GLY A 454 -5.33 7.62 8.19
C GLY A 454 -6.53 8.02 7.34
N HIS A 455 -6.35 8.18 6.02
CA HIS A 455 -7.44 8.57 5.12
C HIS A 455 -8.60 7.58 5.19
N SER A 456 -9.81 8.12 5.38
CA SER A 456 -11.04 7.33 5.52
C SER A 456 -10.92 6.33 6.68
N GLY A 457 -10.07 6.64 7.66
CA GLY A 457 -9.90 5.88 8.87
C GLY A 457 -11.10 6.03 9.79
N ARG A 458 -11.33 4.99 10.58
CA ARG A 458 -12.25 5.00 11.70
C ARG A 458 -11.44 4.79 12.97
N TRP A 459 -11.88 5.37 14.08
CA TRP A 459 -11.13 5.27 15.33
C TRP A 459 -10.98 3.82 15.83
N ASP A 460 -11.98 2.97 15.57
CA ASP A 460 -12.02 1.55 15.92
C ASP A 460 -11.13 0.66 15.03
N ALA A 461 -10.50 1.21 13.98
CA ALA A 461 -9.59 0.48 13.11
C ALA A 461 -8.13 0.68 13.57
N PRO A 462 -7.56 -0.26 14.35
CA PRO A 462 -6.29 -0.07 15.06
C PRO A 462 -5.14 0.40 14.14
N TYR A 463 -4.34 1.34 14.61
CA TYR A 463 -3.13 1.86 13.95
C TYR A 463 -3.34 2.53 12.58
N MET A 464 -4.56 2.90 12.17
CA MET A 464 -4.74 3.79 11.01
C MET A 464 -4.27 5.21 11.32
N GLY A 465 -3.44 5.79 10.44
CA GLY A 465 -2.82 7.10 10.64
C GLY A 465 -1.55 7.09 11.50
N TRP A 466 -0.95 5.91 11.72
CA TRP A 466 0.22 5.72 12.58
C TRP A 466 1.48 5.32 11.82
N GLY A 467 2.63 5.78 12.31
CA GLY A 467 3.91 5.11 12.09
C GLY A 467 4.05 3.98 13.11
N ILE A 468 4.25 2.75 12.63
CA ILE A 468 4.34 1.55 13.46
C ILE A 468 5.73 0.91 13.37
N ARG A 469 6.18 0.34 14.48
CA ARG A 469 7.41 -0.44 14.58
C ARG A 469 7.04 -1.90 14.82
N ILE A 470 7.65 -2.81 14.08
CA ILE A 470 7.52 -4.25 14.27
C ILE A 470 8.89 -4.84 14.57
N SER A 471 8.99 -5.66 15.62
CA SER A 471 10.24 -6.33 16.02
C SER A 471 10.84 -7.18 14.88
N PRO A 472 12.15 -7.46 14.87
CA PRO A 472 12.80 -8.16 13.75
C PRO A 472 12.25 -9.57 13.50
N ASP A 473 11.66 -10.20 14.52
CA ASP A 473 10.99 -11.51 14.43
C ASP A 473 9.52 -11.42 13.97
N GLY A 474 8.97 -10.21 13.84
CA GLY A 474 7.59 -9.96 13.45
C GLY A 474 6.57 -9.97 14.61
N ALA A 475 6.98 -10.36 15.81
CA ALA A 475 6.05 -10.73 16.88
C ALA A 475 5.37 -9.55 17.58
N LYS A 476 6.08 -8.44 17.76
CA LYS A 476 5.61 -7.26 18.51
C LYS A 476 5.39 -6.08 17.59
N LEU A 477 4.25 -5.40 17.73
CA LEU A 477 3.95 -4.13 17.08
C LEU A 477 3.83 -3.04 18.14
N ASP A 478 4.54 -1.93 17.96
CA ASP A 478 4.48 -0.71 18.78
C ASP A 478 4.12 0.51 17.92
N ALA A 479 3.37 1.46 18.50
CA ALA A 479 3.12 2.76 17.89
C ALA A 479 4.31 3.70 18.11
N ILE A 480 4.75 4.43 17.08
CA ILE A 480 5.85 5.40 17.16
C ILE A 480 5.30 6.82 17.23
N CYS A 481 4.56 7.21 16.19
CA CYS A 481 4.01 8.55 15.98
C CYS A 481 2.66 8.43 15.30
N SER A 482 1.87 9.49 15.37
CA SER A 482 0.53 9.55 14.80
C SER A 482 0.39 10.75 13.88
N GLY A 483 -0.76 10.88 13.22
CA GLY A 483 -1.09 12.06 12.47
C GLY A 483 -0.95 11.94 10.96
N PHE A 484 -0.79 10.73 10.43
CA PHE A 484 -0.64 10.52 8.99
C PHE A 484 -1.98 10.43 8.27
N ARG A 485 -2.10 11.15 7.16
CA ARG A 485 -3.21 11.04 6.21
C ARG A 485 -2.89 10.01 5.13
N GLU A 486 -1.92 10.33 4.27
CA GLU A 486 -1.50 9.54 3.11
C GLU A 486 0.05 9.59 2.97
N PRO A 487 0.77 8.75 3.74
CA PRO A 487 2.22 8.76 3.83
C PRO A 487 2.90 7.93 2.72
N ASN A 488 2.73 8.31 1.45
CA ASN A 488 3.14 7.46 0.30
C ASN A 488 4.65 7.20 0.18
N GLY A 489 5.51 8.06 0.77
CA GLY A 489 6.94 7.81 0.84
C GLY A 489 7.39 7.40 2.23
N ILE A 490 8.29 6.42 2.32
CA ILE A 490 9.03 6.09 3.55
C ILE A 490 10.48 5.76 3.18
N GLY A 491 11.45 6.22 3.99
CA GLY A 491 12.87 6.02 3.75
C GLY A 491 13.70 6.30 5.00
N THR A 492 14.99 5.94 4.97
CA THR A 492 15.96 6.25 6.02
C THR A 492 16.91 7.35 5.57
N PHE A 493 17.46 8.09 6.53
CA PHE A 493 18.44 9.15 6.29
C PHE A 493 19.59 9.10 7.29
N GLY A 494 20.81 9.26 6.78
CA GLY A 494 22.02 9.44 7.55
C GLY A 494 22.51 8.18 8.25
N PRO A 495 23.66 8.28 8.95
CA PRO A 495 24.31 7.14 9.60
C PRO A 495 23.49 6.53 10.73
N ASP A 496 22.58 7.30 11.34
CA ASP A 496 21.67 6.81 12.37
C ASP A 496 20.41 6.14 11.82
N ARG A 497 20.23 6.16 10.49
CA ARG A 497 19.05 5.63 9.80
C ARG A 497 17.74 6.19 10.36
N ASP A 498 17.73 7.49 10.65
CA ASP A 498 16.51 8.20 11.07
C ASP A 498 15.46 8.03 9.96
N VAL A 499 14.22 7.70 10.35
CA VAL A 499 13.17 7.34 9.40
C VAL A 499 12.36 8.57 9.03
N PHE A 500 12.10 8.75 7.74
CA PHE A 500 11.31 9.84 7.22
C PHE A 500 10.14 9.34 6.39
N VAL A 501 9.05 10.11 6.41
CA VAL A 501 7.84 9.86 5.65
C VAL A 501 7.50 11.08 4.81
N SER A 502 7.24 10.90 3.52
CA SER A 502 6.69 11.94 2.66
C SER A 502 5.17 11.77 2.62
N GLU A 503 4.46 12.87 2.85
CA GLU A 503 3.02 12.86 3.10
C GLU A 503 2.30 13.77 2.12
N ASN A 504 1.17 13.29 1.59
CA ASN A 504 0.38 13.98 0.58
C ASN A 504 -0.58 15.01 1.18
N GLN A 505 -0.68 16.15 0.50
CA GLN A 505 -1.65 17.20 0.76
C GLN A 505 -3.10 16.69 0.74
N GLY A 506 -3.96 17.27 1.57
CA GLY A 506 -5.40 17.01 1.60
C GLY A 506 -6.06 17.40 2.92
N GLN A 507 -7.06 16.65 3.40
CA GLN A 507 -7.72 16.98 4.67
C GLN A 507 -6.67 17.02 5.80
N TRP A 508 -6.71 18.05 6.65
CA TRP A 508 -5.72 18.25 7.72
C TRP A 508 -4.27 18.50 7.26
N MET A 509 -3.96 18.31 5.99
CA MET A 509 -2.63 18.42 5.40
C MET A 509 -2.59 19.60 4.42
N ALA A 510 -2.03 20.72 4.88
CA ALA A 510 -1.95 21.98 4.12
C ALA A 510 -1.29 21.83 2.74
N ALA A 511 -0.09 21.24 2.73
CA ALA A 511 0.73 20.96 1.57
C ALA A 511 1.42 19.59 1.76
N CYS A 512 2.15 19.11 0.76
CA CYS A 512 2.95 17.92 0.96
C CYS A 512 4.10 18.23 1.93
N LYS A 513 4.53 17.25 2.72
CA LYS A 513 5.59 17.47 3.72
C LYS A 513 6.43 16.22 3.96
N LEU A 514 7.65 16.43 4.46
CA LEU A 514 8.57 15.40 4.90
C LEU A 514 8.62 15.40 6.43
N ASN A 515 8.16 14.32 7.05
CA ASN A 515 8.09 14.17 8.50
C ASN A 515 9.21 13.23 8.98
N HIS A 516 9.96 13.63 10.01
CA HIS A 516 10.88 12.73 10.73
C HIS A 516 10.08 11.85 11.70
N VAL A 517 9.99 10.55 11.47
CA VAL A 517 9.25 9.57 12.29
C VAL A 517 9.91 9.43 13.66
N ALA A 518 9.39 10.14 14.66
CA ALA A 518 9.96 10.17 16.01
C ALA A 518 8.89 9.85 17.07
N PRO A 519 9.26 9.19 18.18
CA PRO A 519 8.32 8.83 19.24
C PRO A 519 7.48 10.01 19.74
N GLY A 520 6.16 9.82 19.83
CA GLY A 520 5.22 10.78 20.40
C GLY A 520 4.81 11.94 19.51
N LYS A 521 5.39 12.10 18.32
CA LYS A 521 5.00 13.18 17.39
C LYS A 521 3.60 12.96 16.78
N LEU A 522 2.90 14.07 16.52
CA LEU A 522 1.59 14.17 15.88
C LEU A 522 1.68 15.01 14.61
N TYR A 523 1.50 14.42 13.44
CA TYR A 523 1.57 15.16 12.15
C TYR A 523 0.22 15.69 11.65
N GLY A 524 -0.83 15.64 12.46
CA GLY A 524 -2.02 16.47 12.30
C GLY A 524 -3.28 15.79 11.78
N HIS A 525 -3.24 14.69 11.03
CA HIS A 525 -4.45 13.97 10.63
C HIS A 525 -5.04 13.18 11.81
N PRO A 526 -6.37 13.02 11.93
CA PRO A 526 -6.95 12.13 12.94
C PRO A 526 -6.39 10.72 12.83
N SER A 527 -6.01 10.14 13.98
CA SER A 527 -5.41 8.81 14.05
C SER A 527 -6.27 7.90 14.90
N ALA A 528 -6.39 6.64 14.49
CA ALA A 528 -7.22 5.66 15.18
C ALA A 528 -6.59 5.20 16.51
N TRP A 529 -7.25 4.29 17.23
CA TRP A 529 -6.65 3.59 18.37
C TRP A 529 -5.23 3.12 18.02
N PRO A 530 -4.20 3.33 18.86
CA PRO A 530 -4.27 3.63 20.30
C PRO A 530 -4.42 5.11 20.67
N ALA A 531 -4.69 6.03 19.73
CA ALA A 531 -5.00 7.42 20.09
C ALA A 531 -6.27 7.47 20.96
N PRO A 532 -6.38 8.39 21.93
CA PRO A 532 -7.62 8.57 22.70
C PRO A 532 -8.80 8.92 21.79
N GLN A 533 -9.97 8.31 22.05
CA GLN A 533 -11.16 8.51 21.20
C GLN A 533 -11.64 9.97 21.24
N GLU A 534 -11.52 10.62 22.39
CA GLU A 534 -11.91 12.00 22.61
C GLU A 534 -11.13 12.99 21.75
N GLU A 535 -9.90 12.64 21.33
CA GLU A 535 -9.04 13.47 20.48
C GLU A 535 -9.30 13.27 18.97
N TYR A 536 -9.99 12.19 18.59
CA TYR A 536 -10.23 11.84 17.19
C TYR A 536 -10.98 12.95 16.45
N GLY A 537 -10.33 13.57 15.46
CA GLY A 537 -10.92 14.66 14.67
C GLY A 537 -10.90 16.04 15.35
N LYS A 538 -10.25 16.17 16.51
CA LYS A 538 -10.30 17.41 17.33
C LYS A 538 -8.95 18.06 17.59
N HIS A 539 -7.90 17.61 16.91
CA HIS A 539 -6.57 18.21 17.04
C HIS A 539 -6.58 19.68 16.58
N THR A 540 -5.86 20.53 17.30
CA THR A 540 -5.69 21.97 17.00
C THR A 540 -4.23 22.36 16.76
N ARG A 541 -3.32 21.40 16.91
CA ARG A 541 -1.88 21.55 16.70
C ARG A 541 -1.29 20.27 16.11
N PHE A 542 -0.10 20.39 15.52
CA PHE A 542 0.71 19.29 15.02
C PHE A 542 2.19 19.68 15.12
N ASP A 543 3.07 18.68 15.14
CA ASP A 543 4.52 18.88 15.15
C ASP A 543 5.04 19.30 13.76
N PRO A 544 6.01 20.22 13.69
CA PRO A 544 6.51 20.72 12.42
C PRO A 544 7.17 19.60 11.58
N PRO A 545 6.98 19.58 10.26
CA PRO A 545 7.74 18.71 9.38
C PRO A 545 9.18 19.20 9.26
N ALA A 546 10.06 18.31 8.80
CA ALA A 546 11.42 18.69 8.41
C ALA A 546 11.40 19.60 7.18
N VAL A 547 10.54 19.30 6.20
CA VAL A 547 10.40 20.08 4.96
C VAL A 547 8.95 20.16 4.53
N TRP A 548 8.49 21.36 4.19
CA TRP A 548 7.30 21.57 3.37
C TRP A 548 7.67 21.55 1.90
N PHE A 549 6.89 20.83 1.10
CA PHE A 549 6.97 20.90 -0.35
C PHE A 549 5.92 21.90 -0.84
N PRO A 550 6.32 23.02 -1.47
CA PRO A 550 5.37 23.97 -2.01
C PRO A 550 4.45 23.30 -3.03
N TYR A 551 3.14 23.57 -2.96
CA TYR A 551 2.15 22.95 -3.84
C TYR A 551 2.40 23.22 -5.34
N LYS A 552 3.06 24.34 -5.64
CA LYS A 552 3.49 24.70 -7.01
C LYS A 552 4.62 23.80 -7.53
N LEU A 553 5.45 23.24 -6.64
CA LEU A 553 6.55 22.33 -6.96
C LEU A 553 6.07 20.87 -6.97
N ALA A 554 5.54 20.39 -5.84
CA ALA A 554 5.10 19.01 -5.66
C ALA A 554 3.70 18.95 -5.03
N ARG A 555 2.86 18.05 -5.54
CA ARG A 555 1.44 17.94 -5.21
C ARG A 555 1.06 16.60 -4.61
N SER A 556 1.90 15.59 -4.78
CA SER A 556 1.70 14.23 -4.28
C SER A 556 3.07 13.56 -4.15
N THR A 557 3.78 13.87 -3.07
CA THR A 557 5.13 13.33 -2.82
C THR A 557 5.11 11.82 -2.58
N THR A 558 6.16 11.11 -2.98
CA THR A 558 6.22 9.64 -2.95
C THR A 558 7.56 9.16 -2.39
N GLY A 559 8.08 8.02 -2.88
CA GLY A 559 9.28 7.36 -2.38
C GLY A 559 10.46 8.29 -2.12
N ILE A 560 11.20 7.95 -1.07
CA ILE A 560 12.37 8.69 -0.56
C ILE A 560 13.60 7.79 -0.72
N CYS A 561 14.71 8.33 -1.17
CA CYS A 561 15.98 7.61 -1.19
C CYS A 561 17.15 8.56 -0.92
N GLU A 562 18.09 8.16 -0.06
CA GLU A 562 19.30 8.94 0.22
C GLU A 562 20.37 8.68 -0.84
N ILE A 563 21.06 9.75 -1.27
CA ILE A 563 22.25 9.65 -2.09
C ILE A 563 23.41 9.23 -1.20
N THR A 564 23.73 7.94 -1.17
CA THR A 564 24.84 7.40 -0.38
C THR A 564 26.13 7.24 -1.19
N ASP A 565 26.08 7.43 -2.50
CA ASP A 565 27.16 7.13 -3.44
C ASP A 565 27.66 8.37 -4.18
N ASP A 566 28.97 8.61 -4.15
CA ASP A 566 29.63 9.75 -4.81
C ASP A 566 29.57 9.68 -6.35
N ARG A 567 29.28 8.50 -6.90
CA ARG A 567 29.09 8.33 -8.36
C ARG A 567 27.85 9.04 -8.88
N PHE A 568 26.92 9.43 -8.01
CA PHE A 568 25.69 10.13 -8.38
C PHE A 568 25.79 11.67 -8.27
N GLY A 569 26.93 12.22 -8.67
CA GLY A 569 27.14 13.66 -8.71
C GLY A 569 27.40 14.29 -7.33
N PRO A 570 27.32 15.63 -7.21
CA PRO A 570 27.91 16.35 -6.08
C PRO A 570 27.05 16.38 -4.79
N PHE A 571 25.95 15.62 -4.73
CA PHE A 571 24.89 15.78 -3.73
C PHE A 571 24.79 14.62 -2.72
N LYS A 572 25.86 13.87 -2.49
CA LYS A 572 25.90 12.81 -1.46
C LYS A 572 25.45 13.35 -0.09
N GLY A 573 24.68 12.54 0.64
CA GLY A 573 24.08 12.90 1.94
C GLY A 573 22.79 13.72 1.83
N GLN A 574 22.19 13.79 0.63
CA GLN A 574 20.90 14.44 0.40
C GLN A 574 19.85 13.40 -0.01
N LEU A 575 18.57 13.76 0.09
CA LEU A 575 17.45 12.90 -0.26
C LEU A 575 16.91 13.24 -1.65
N MET A 576 16.61 12.21 -2.43
CA MET A 576 15.70 12.27 -3.57
C MET A 576 14.28 11.96 -3.09
N VAL A 577 13.32 12.81 -3.47
CA VAL A 577 11.90 12.59 -3.15
C VAL A 577 11.08 12.70 -4.43
N GLY A 578 10.34 11.63 -4.75
CA GLY A 578 9.47 11.59 -5.92
C GLY A 578 8.21 12.43 -5.77
N ASP A 579 7.61 12.81 -6.88
CA ASP A 579 6.25 13.37 -6.95
C ASP A 579 5.45 12.67 -8.06
N PHE A 580 4.31 12.12 -7.66
CA PHE A 580 3.45 11.32 -8.52
C PHE A 580 2.78 12.19 -9.58
N GLN A 581 2.15 13.30 -9.19
CA GLN A 581 1.23 14.02 -10.06
C GLN A 581 1.96 14.77 -11.17
N ASN A 582 3.06 15.45 -10.83
CA ASN A 582 3.88 16.22 -11.76
C ASN A 582 4.95 15.36 -12.45
N ALA A 583 5.10 14.08 -12.05
CA ALA A 583 6.09 13.15 -12.59
C ALA A 583 7.51 13.74 -12.56
N ILE A 584 7.93 14.16 -11.36
CA ILE A 584 9.23 14.75 -11.09
C ILE A 584 9.93 14.04 -9.93
N VAL A 585 11.24 14.28 -9.81
CA VAL A 585 12.02 14.04 -8.61
C VAL A 585 12.51 15.38 -8.09
N THR A 586 12.47 15.56 -6.78
CA THR A 586 12.99 16.73 -6.05
C THR A 586 14.22 16.34 -5.24
N ARG A 587 15.08 17.31 -4.98
CA ARG A 587 16.27 17.17 -4.13
C ARG A 587 16.03 17.86 -2.81
N VAL A 588 16.26 17.16 -1.71
CA VAL A 588 16.07 17.65 -0.35
C VAL A 588 17.38 17.55 0.41
N GLN A 589 17.86 18.66 0.96
CA GLN A 589 18.95 18.67 1.93
C GLN A 589 18.38 18.93 3.31
N LEU A 590 18.82 18.14 4.29
CA LEU A 590 18.40 18.24 5.68
C LEU A 590 19.58 18.70 6.55
N GLU A 591 19.25 19.39 7.63
CA GLU A 591 20.12 19.66 8.76
C GLU A 591 19.36 19.48 10.07
N LYS A 592 20.08 19.34 11.18
CA LYS A 592 19.50 19.18 12.52
C LYS A 592 19.93 20.34 13.40
N VAL A 593 18.99 21.22 13.73
CA VAL A 593 19.23 22.44 14.51
C VAL A 593 18.49 22.30 15.84
N ASN A 594 19.25 22.38 16.95
CA ASN A 594 18.71 22.19 18.31
C ASN A 594 17.92 20.88 18.49
N GLY A 595 18.29 19.82 17.77
CA GLY A 595 17.63 18.51 17.82
C GLY A 595 16.45 18.34 16.85
N GLU A 596 15.97 19.41 16.22
CA GLU A 596 14.89 19.36 15.23
C GLU A 596 15.43 19.35 13.81
N TYR A 597 14.82 18.51 12.97
CA TYR A 597 15.12 18.50 11.55
C TYR A 597 14.47 19.68 10.84
N GLN A 598 15.23 20.26 9.91
CA GLN A 598 14.78 21.27 8.97
C GLN A 598 15.59 21.15 7.68
N GLY A 599 15.20 21.85 6.61
CA GLY A 599 15.95 21.75 5.37
C GLY A 599 15.33 22.47 4.19
N ALA A 600 16.02 22.33 3.05
CA ALA A 600 15.64 22.93 1.79
C ALA A 600 15.29 21.88 0.73
N VAL A 601 14.37 22.26 -0.16
CA VAL A 601 13.98 21.48 -1.34
C VAL A 601 14.19 22.26 -2.64
N TRP A 602 14.66 21.55 -3.65
CA TRP A 602 14.81 22.00 -5.04
C TRP A 602 14.07 21.06 -6.00
N PRO A 603 13.60 21.54 -7.17
CA PRO A 603 13.40 20.66 -8.31
C PRO A 603 14.72 19.95 -8.67
N PHE A 604 14.64 18.74 -9.22
CA PHE A 604 15.82 18.00 -9.67
C PHE A 604 15.68 17.50 -11.11
N LEU A 605 14.79 16.53 -11.35
CA LEU A 605 14.50 16.01 -12.69
C LEU A 605 12.99 15.98 -12.92
N LYS A 606 12.58 16.15 -14.19
CA LYS A 606 11.18 16.22 -14.58
C LYS A 606 10.91 15.39 -15.84
N GLN A 607 9.64 15.24 -16.21
CA GLN A 607 9.21 14.55 -17.44
C GLN A 607 9.50 13.05 -17.42
N PHE A 608 9.38 12.42 -16.24
CA PHE A 608 9.34 10.96 -16.14
C PHE A 608 8.10 10.41 -16.88
N GLN A 609 8.20 9.17 -17.35
CA GLN A 609 7.23 8.58 -18.26
C GLN A 609 5.94 8.09 -17.58
N SER A 610 5.95 7.98 -16.26
CA SER A 610 4.77 7.69 -15.43
C SER A 610 4.83 8.50 -14.13
N GLY A 611 3.79 8.43 -13.30
CA GLY A 611 3.79 9.09 -11.98
C GLY A 611 4.89 8.48 -11.10
N VAL A 612 5.86 9.27 -10.66
CA VAL A 612 7.00 8.79 -9.87
C VAL A 612 6.50 8.30 -8.53
N ASN A 613 6.67 7.01 -8.23
CA ASN A 613 6.12 6.40 -7.02
C ASN A 613 7.20 5.81 -6.09
N ARG A 614 8.23 5.17 -6.64
CA ARG A 614 9.31 4.55 -5.85
C ARG A 614 10.69 4.88 -6.42
N LEU A 615 11.65 5.00 -5.52
CA LEU A 615 13.04 5.32 -5.79
C LEU A 615 13.94 4.29 -5.11
N ALA A 616 15.01 3.87 -5.78
CA ALA A 616 16.04 3.02 -5.19
C ALA A 616 17.39 3.29 -5.86
N TYR A 617 18.48 3.32 -5.08
CA TYR A 617 19.83 3.30 -5.65
C TYR A 617 20.27 1.86 -5.91
N GLY A 618 20.79 1.60 -7.12
CA GLY A 618 21.41 0.34 -7.46
C GLY A 618 22.83 0.23 -6.91
N PRO A 619 23.38 -1.00 -6.78
CA PRO A 619 24.78 -1.21 -6.46
C PRO A 619 25.75 -0.56 -7.46
N ASP A 620 25.27 -0.25 -8.68
CA ASP A 620 25.99 0.49 -9.71
C ASP A 620 26.04 2.02 -9.47
N GLY A 621 25.48 2.52 -8.36
CA GLY A 621 25.48 3.93 -7.99
C GLY A 621 24.49 4.78 -8.78
N LYS A 622 23.53 4.14 -9.47
CA LYS A 622 22.51 4.82 -10.28
C LYS A 622 21.16 4.82 -9.58
N LEU A 623 20.35 5.85 -9.85
CA LEU A 623 18.99 5.96 -9.31
C LEU A 623 18.01 5.25 -10.23
N TYR A 624 17.20 4.35 -9.68
CA TYR A 624 16.10 3.68 -10.34
C TYR A 624 14.78 4.31 -9.91
N VAL A 625 13.93 4.62 -10.88
CA VAL A 625 12.68 5.37 -10.71
C VAL A 625 11.53 4.52 -11.22
N GLY A 626 10.76 3.97 -10.29
CA GLY A 626 9.56 3.19 -10.58
C GLY A 626 8.33 4.08 -10.59
N GLY A 627 7.53 3.96 -11.63
CA GLY A 627 6.33 4.78 -11.81
C GLY A 627 5.07 3.97 -12.05
N CYS A 628 3.95 4.54 -11.63
CA CYS A 628 2.62 4.00 -11.89
C CYS A 628 1.58 5.13 -11.98
N GLN A 629 0.43 4.85 -12.59
CA GLN A 629 -0.78 5.65 -12.50
C GLN A 629 -2.02 4.81 -12.87
N ALA A 630 -3.18 5.29 -12.47
CA ALA A 630 -4.47 4.73 -12.84
C ALA A 630 -5.29 5.81 -13.55
N PRO A 631 -5.36 5.82 -14.90
CA PRO A 631 -5.85 6.95 -15.69
C PRO A 631 -7.23 7.50 -15.32
N ILE A 632 -8.11 6.66 -14.74
CA ILE A 632 -9.46 7.03 -14.31
C ILE A 632 -9.47 7.64 -12.91
N SER A 633 -8.66 7.13 -11.99
CA SER A 633 -8.77 7.40 -10.54
C SER A 633 -7.63 8.26 -9.99
N TRP A 634 -6.41 8.07 -10.49
CA TRP A 634 -5.20 8.83 -10.13
C TRP A 634 -4.30 9.01 -11.33
N LYS A 635 -4.47 10.16 -11.98
CA LYS A 635 -3.76 10.53 -13.20
C LYS A 635 -2.59 11.47 -12.89
N ALA A 636 -1.43 11.14 -13.43
CA ALA A 636 -0.25 12.01 -13.49
C ALA A 636 -0.24 12.78 -14.82
N VAL A 637 0.61 13.81 -14.92
CA VAL A 637 0.87 14.51 -16.20
C VAL A 637 1.60 13.62 -17.22
N ALA A 638 2.16 12.51 -16.76
CA ALA A 638 2.96 11.59 -17.55
C ALA A 638 2.12 10.69 -18.48
N PRO A 639 2.70 10.22 -19.60
CA PRO A 639 1.93 9.56 -20.66
C PRO A 639 1.69 8.05 -20.47
N LEU A 640 2.43 7.35 -19.59
CA LEU A 640 2.35 5.88 -19.44
C LEU A 640 1.77 5.47 -18.09
N ASP A 641 0.99 4.39 -18.09
CA ASP A 641 0.39 3.83 -16.87
C ASP A 641 1.43 3.28 -15.89
N PHE A 642 2.57 2.81 -16.39
CA PHE A 642 3.70 2.36 -15.58
C PHE A 642 4.99 2.58 -16.34
N ALA A 643 6.08 2.80 -15.61
CA ALA A 643 7.42 2.99 -16.16
C ALA A 643 8.49 2.53 -15.16
N LEU A 644 9.66 2.20 -15.68
CA LEU A 644 10.88 2.07 -14.90
C LEU A 644 11.98 2.78 -15.69
N GLU A 645 12.66 3.70 -15.02
CA GLU A 645 13.72 4.51 -15.61
C GLU A 645 14.95 4.48 -14.70
N ARG A 646 16.15 4.55 -15.29
CA ARG A 646 17.41 4.61 -14.58
C ARG A 646 18.14 5.89 -14.91
N ILE A 647 18.62 6.58 -13.88
CA ILE A 647 19.34 7.84 -13.97
C ILE A 647 20.81 7.60 -13.62
N SER A 648 21.71 8.10 -14.46
CA SER A 648 23.15 8.14 -14.20
C SER A 648 23.69 9.55 -14.34
N TYR A 649 24.61 9.94 -13.46
CA TYR A 649 25.37 11.17 -13.61
C TYR A 649 26.28 11.10 -14.84
N THR A 650 26.38 12.20 -15.60
CA THR A 650 27.19 12.25 -16.84
C THR A 650 28.66 12.54 -16.59
N GLY A 651 29.05 12.90 -15.36
CA GLY A 651 30.38 13.41 -15.03
C GLY A 651 30.50 14.94 -15.12
N ARG A 652 29.53 15.62 -15.75
CA ARG A 652 29.52 17.08 -15.87
C ARG A 652 28.98 17.71 -14.59
N LEU A 653 29.79 18.53 -13.91
CA LEU A 653 29.40 19.23 -12.70
C LEU A 653 28.34 20.31 -13.02
N PRO A 654 27.12 20.25 -12.46
CA PRO A 654 26.16 21.36 -12.59
C PRO A 654 26.62 22.56 -11.77
N PHE A 655 26.21 23.77 -12.15
CA PHE A 655 26.31 24.95 -11.29
C PHE A 655 25.00 25.11 -10.51
N GLU A 656 25.03 24.80 -9.22
CA GLU A 656 23.87 24.77 -8.34
C GLU A 656 24.25 25.16 -6.90
N VAL A 657 23.25 25.57 -6.10
CA VAL A 657 23.37 25.59 -4.65
C VAL A 657 23.42 24.14 -4.15
N LYS A 658 24.57 23.71 -3.64
CA LYS A 658 24.80 22.39 -3.08
C LYS A 658 24.08 22.23 -1.75
N GLU A 659 24.31 23.14 -0.80
CA GLU A 659 23.80 23.06 0.57
C GLU A 659 23.35 24.43 1.06
N VAL A 660 22.38 24.44 1.98
CA VAL A 660 21.91 25.65 2.67
C VAL A 660 21.91 25.37 4.15
N HIS A 661 22.64 26.17 4.91
CA HIS A 661 22.66 26.09 6.37
C HIS A 661 22.04 27.35 6.95
N ALA A 662 21.05 27.18 7.83
CA ALA A 662 20.50 28.30 8.59
C ALA A 662 21.58 28.87 9.52
N LEU A 663 21.63 30.19 9.62
CA LEU A 663 22.39 30.96 10.60
C LEU A 663 21.42 31.75 11.46
N ARG A 664 21.91 32.38 12.54
CA ARG A 664 21.08 33.25 13.39
C ARG A 664 20.44 34.41 12.64
N ASP A 665 21.14 34.93 11.63
CA ASP A 665 20.79 36.15 10.90
C ASP A 665 20.66 35.92 9.40
N GLY A 666 20.42 34.68 8.94
CA GLY A 666 20.15 34.37 7.53
C GLY A 666 20.64 32.98 7.12
N PHE A 667 21.27 32.88 5.94
CA PHE A 667 21.73 31.60 5.39
C PHE A 667 23.21 31.64 4.99
N GLU A 668 23.89 30.50 5.09
CA GLU A 668 25.09 30.20 4.31
C GLU A 668 24.71 29.26 3.15
N LEU A 669 24.90 29.73 1.92
CA LEU A 669 24.71 28.95 0.69
C LEU A 669 26.07 28.41 0.25
N THR A 670 26.20 27.10 0.05
CA THR A 670 27.38 26.49 -0.57
C THR A 670 27.05 26.11 -2.01
N PHE A 671 27.91 26.44 -2.96
CA PHE A 671 27.74 26.18 -4.39
C PHE A 671 28.62 25.02 -4.87
N THR A 672 28.20 24.35 -5.95
CA THR A 672 28.98 23.28 -6.59
C THR A 672 30.17 23.80 -7.40
N GLN A 673 30.16 25.07 -7.82
CA GLN A 673 31.24 25.73 -8.56
C GLN A 673 31.45 27.16 -8.04
N PRO A 674 32.63 27.75 -8.26
CA PRO A 674 32.90 29.14 -7.91
C PRO A 674 31.90 30.12 -8.55
N VAL A 675 31.29 30.97 -7.73
CA VAL A 675 30.40 32.05 -8.18
C VAL A 675 31.18 33.21 -8.78
N GLU A 676 30.55 33.97 -9.67
CA GLU A 676 31.02 35.29 -10.05
C GLU A 676 30.77 36.25 -8.89
N GLU A 677 31.86 36.86 -8.41
CA GLU A 677 31.89 37.55 -7.12
C GLU A 677 31.02 38.81 -7.10
N LYS A 678 31.00 39.60 -8.19
CA LYS A 678 30.22 40.84 -8.21
C LYS A 678 28.72 40.57 -8.23
N ALA A 679 28.27 39.62 -9.04
CA ALA A 679 26.89 39.19 -9.10
C ALA A 679 26.46 38.55 -7.77
N ALA A 680 27.24 37.62 -7.23
CA ALA A 680 26.87 36.93 -6.00
C ALA A 680 26.97 37.79 -4.72
N ALA A 681 27.77 38.86 -4.72
CA ALA A 681 27.83 39.83 -3.63
C ALA A 681 26.73 40.90 -3.71
N ASN A 682 25.98 40.98 -4.81
CA ASN A 682 24.90 41.93 -4.98
C ASN A 682 23.61 41.41 -4.31
N PRO A 683 23.06 42.07 -3.27
CA PRO A 683 21.79 41.68 -2.68
C PRO A 683 20.62 41.62 -3.68
N ASP A 684 20.63 42.46 -4.72
CA ASP A 684 19.58 42.50 -5.74
C ASP A 684 19.60 41.27 -6.66
N SER A 685 20.64 40.43 -6.60
CA SER A 685 20.67 39.14 -7.32
C SER A 685 19.81 38.07 -6.66
N TYR A 686 19.18 38.38 -5.54
CA TYR A 686 18.35 37.47 -4.76
C TYR A 686 16.97 38.05 -4.45
N ASP A 687 15.94 37.21 -4.53
CA ASP A 687 14.62 37.48 -3.97
C ASP A 687 14.36 36.53 -2.81
N VAL A 688 14.02 37.06 -1.63
CA VAL A 688 13.68 36.25 -0.46
C VAL A 688 12.27 36.58 0.01
N THR A 689 11.45 35.54 0.20
CA THR A 689 10.09 35.67 0.75
C THR A 689 9.80 34.57 1.76
N GLN A 690 8.89 34.85 2.72
CA GLN A 690 8.38 33.87 3.67
C GLN A 690 6.86 33.73 3.62
N TYR A 691 6.39 32.50 3.76
CA TYR A 691 4.98 32.19 3.90
C TYR A 691 4.76 30.98 4.81
N GLY A 692 3.57 30.89 5.38
CA GLY A 692 3.12 29.79 6.23
C GLY A 692 1.82 29.17 5.70
N TYR A 693 1.37 28.13 6.41
CA TYR A 693 0.12 27.44 6.11
C TYR A 693 -0.79 27.43 7.33
N LYS A 694 -2.11 27.42 7.11
CA LYS A 694 -3.07 27.22 8.19
C LYS A 694 -3.35 25.74 8.39
N TYR A 695 -3.43 25.34 9.65
CA TYR A 695 -3.83 23.99 10.03
C TYR A 695 -5.34 23.94 10.26
N HIS A 696 -6.03 23.08 9.51
CA HIS A 696 -7.46 22.87 9.63
C HIS A 696 -7.91 21.58 8.92
N ALA A 697 -9.11 21.10 9.23
CA ALA A 697 -9.67 19.88 8.65
C ALA A 697 -9.94 19.94 7.12
N LYS A 698 -10.14 21.12 6.54
CA LYS A 698 -10.41 21.26 5.10
C LYS A 698 -9.21 20.80 4.26
N TYR A 699 -9.47 20.49 3.00
CA TYR A 699 -8.47 19.99 2.06
C TYR A 699 -7.46 21.08 1.68
N GLY A 700 -6.18 20.88 1.99
CA GLY A 700 -5.09 21.79 1.63
C GLY A 700 -5.11 23.11 2.39
N SER A 701 -4.14 23.98 2.14
CA SER A 701 -4.15 25.38 2.60
C SER A 701 -3.49 26.26 1.54
N PRO A 702 -4.01 27.48 1.28
CA PRO A 702 -3.25 28.48 0.58
C PRO A 702 -2.03 28.94 1.41
N GLU A 703 -1.12 29.65 0.77
CA GLU A 703 0.04 30.31 1.38
C GLU A 703 -0.43 31.58 2.13
N PHE A 704 0.12 31.84 3.31
CA PHE A 704 -0.18 33.04 4.10
C PHE A 704 1.10 33.82 4.44
N ASP A 705 1.06 35.14 4.35
CA ASP A 705 2.16 36.00 4.76
C ASP A 705 2.23 36.20 6.30
N HIS A 706 3.16 37.02 6.78
CA HIS A 706 3.33 37.31 8.21
C HIS A 706 2.13 38.01 8.86
N ASP A 707 1.30 38.71 8.08
CA ASP A 707 0.11 39.42 8.54
C ASP A 707 -1.17 38.57 8.38
N GLY A 708 -1.02 37.33 7.90
CA GLY A 708 -2.11 36.37 7.73
C GLY A 708 -2.96 36.62 6.48
N LYS A 709 -2.46 37.37 5.49
CA LYS A 709 -3.11 37.55 4.20
C LYS A 709 -2.98 36.29 3.35
N GLU A 710 -4.11 35.84 2.80
CA GLU A 710 -4.19 34.65 1.96
C GLU A 710 -3.55 34.88 0.58
N ASN A 711 -2.93 33.83 0.02
CA ASN A 711 -2.26 33.81 -1.28
C ASN A 711 -1.17 34.89 -1.39
N ALA A 712 -0.47 35.14 -0.28
CA ALA A 712 0.59 36.13 -0.17
C ALA A 712 1.82 35.54 0.53
N ALA A 713 2.95 36.21 0.35
CA ALA A 713 4.20 35.95 1.04
C ALA A 713 4.84 37.28 1.47
N THR A 714 5.50 37.31 2.62
CA THR A 714 6.23 38.49 3.11
C THR A 714 7.58 38.56 2.46
N VAL A 715 7.92 39.70 1.85
CA VAL A 715 9.27 39.97 1.35
C VAL A 715 10.23 40.12 2.54
N ILE A 716 11.35 39.41 2.49
CA ILE A 716 12.40 39.46 3.51
C ILE A 716 13.54 40.30 2.97
N LYS A 717 13.97 41.29 3.76
CA LYS A 717 15.05 42.20 3.36
C LYS A 717 16.40 41.47 3.44
N ILE A 718 17.18 41.58 2.38
CA ILE A 718 18.57 41.11 2.33
C ILE A 718 19.47 42.29 2.71
N ALA A 719 20.05 42.25 3.91
CA ALA A 719 20.91 43.31 4.40
C ALA A 719 22.32 43.27 3.78
N ALA A 720 22.80 42.07 3.46
CA ALA A 720 24.09 41.87 2.81
C ALA A 720 24.17 40.48 2.16
N ALA A 721 24.94 40.38 1.07
CA ALA A 721 25.42 39.12 0.50
C ALA A 721 26.96 39.16 0.52
N THR A 722 27.60 38.16 1.12
CA THR A 722 29.07 38.11 1.25
C THR A 722 29.61 36.82 0.68
N VAL A 723 30.47 36.94 -0.32
CA VAL A 723 31.13 35.80 -1.00
C VAL A 723 32.36 35.38 -0.21
N SER A 724 32.56 34.08 -0.04
CA SER A 724 33.78 33.53 0.60
C SER A 724 35.01 33.68 -0.30
N PRO A 725 36.24 33.63 0.25
CA PRO A 725 37.47 33.75 -0.54
C PRO A 725 37.63 32.70 -1.64
N ASP A 726 37.14 31.48 -1.41
CA ASP A 726 37.13 30.39 -2.40
C ASP A 726 36.00 30.51 -3.43
N LYS A 727 35.11 31.50 -3.28
CA LYS A 727 33.94 31.78 -4.11
C LYS A 727 32.94 30.62 -4.16
N LEU A 728 33.03 29.68 -3.24
CA LEU A 728 32.11 28.54 -3.15
C LEU A 728 30.97 28.78 -2.17
N LYS A 729 31.00 29.88 -1.40
CA LYS A 729 29.95 30.20 -0.44
C LYS A 729 29.47 31.63 -0.57
N VAL A 730 28.19 31.81 -0.30
CA VAL A 730 27.57 33.13 -0.10
C VAL A 730 26.82 33.12 1.21
N ARG A 731 27.17 34.05 2.10
CA ARG A 731 26.37 34.35 3.29
C ARG A 731 25.34 35.41 2.95
N LEU A 732 24.06 35.07 3.09
CA LEU A 732 22.94 36.01 2.99
C LEU A 732 22.53 36.43 4.39
N LYS A 733 22.63 37.73 4.69
CA LYS A 733 22.13 38.31 5.94
C LYS A 733 20.70 38.80 5.72
N LEU A 734 19.74 38.26 6.46
CA LEU A 734 18.31 38.49 6.32
C LEU A 734 17.75 39.24 7.52
N GLU A 735 16.86 40.20 7.27
CA GLU A 735 16.15 40.98 8.28
C GLU A 735 14.64 40.72 8.21
N GLY A 736 14.01 40.49 9.36
CA GLY A 736 12.55 40.35 9.48
C GLY A 736 11.99 38.95 9.23
N TRP A 737 12.84 37.95 8.98
CA TRP A 737 12.43 36.55 8.87
C TRP A 737 12.03 35.92 10.23
N LYS A 738 11.15 34.91 10.19
CA LYS A 738 10.58 34.23 11.35
C LYS A 738 10.69 32.70 11.23
N THR A 739 10.86 32.01 12.36
CA THR A 739 10.71 30.55 12.47
C THR A 739 9.24 30.13 12.31
N GLY A 740 8.99 28.89 11.88
CA GLY A 740 7.66 28.35 11.57
C GLY A 740 7.18 28.66 10.15
N TYR A 741 8.02 29.26 9.31
CA TYR A 741 7.71 29.66 7.94
C TYR A 741 8.59 28.93 6.93
N VAL A 742 8.08 28.82 5.70
CA VAL A 742 8.85 28.41 4.53
C VAL A 742 9.48 29.66 3.92
N THR A 743 10.79 29.64 3.75
CA THR A 743 11.57 30.71 3.14
C THR A 743 11.91 30.33 1.70
N MET A 744 11.31 31.00 0.73
CA MET A 744 11.68 30.86 -0.67
C MET A 744 12.83 31.83 -0.99
N VAL A 745 13.90 31.30 -1.56
CA VAL A 745 15.04 32.09 -2.05
C VAL A 745 15.18 31.84 -3.55
N ARG A 746 15.16 32.91 -4.34
CA ARG A 746 15.51 32.89 -5.76
C ARG A 746 16.85 33.58 -5.94
N SER A 747 17.74 32.98 -6.69
CA SER A 747 19.10 33.48 -6.97
C SER A 747 19.24 33.77 -8.47
N LEU A 748 18.38 34.64 -9.00
CA LEU A 748 18.10 34.76 -10.44
C LEU A 748 19.32 35.24 -11.25
N ASP A 749 20.10 36.16 -10.69
CA ASP A 749 21.25 36.77 -11.39
C ASP A 749 22.60 36.16 -10.98
N VAL A 750 22.59 35.16 -10.10
CA VAL A 750 23.81 34.48 -9.66
C VAL A 750 24.37 33.62 -10.79
N LYS A 751 25.64 33.83 -11.10
CA LYS A 751 26.37 33.13 -12.17
C LYS A 751 27.64 32.47 -11.63
N ASN A 752 28.16 31.47 -12.34
CA ASN A 752 29.51 30.97 -12.09
C ASN A 752 30.56 31.86 -12.79
N ALA A 753 31.84 31.57 -12.57
CA ALA A 753 32.94 32.27 -13.24
C ALA A 753 32.91 32.19 -14.79
N ALA A 754 32.22 31.19 -15.36
CA ALA A 754 32.04 31.05 -16.81
C ALA A 754 30.84 31.83 -17.37
N GLY A 755 30.05 32.46 -16.50
CA GLY A 755 28.83 33.20 -16.86
C GLY A 755 27.56 32.34 -16.98
N ASP A 756 27.63 31.05 -16.62
CA ASP A 756 26.47 30.16 -16.59
C ASP A 756 25.56 30.50 -15.40
N SER A 757 24.25 30.47 -15.62
CA SER A 757 23.23 30.57 -14.57
C SER A 757 23.09 29.26 -13.79
N LEU A 758 22.49 29.35 -12.59
CA LEU A 758 22.12 28.16 -11.81
C LEU A 758 21.16 27.26 -12.60
N VAL A 759 21.38 25.95 -12.54
CA VAL A 759 20.46 24.96 -13.13
C VAL A 759 19.09 25.01 -12.44
N ASN A 760 19.12 25.13 -11.11
CA ASN A 760 17.94 25.37 -10.28
C ASN A 760 18.20 26.64 -9.44
N ASP A 761 17.57 27.74 -9.84
CA ASP A 761 17.76 29.08 -9.24
C ASP A 761 16.95 29.31 -7.97
N THR A 762 16.01 28.40 -7.65
CA THR A 762 15.03 28.58 -6.58
C THR A 762 15.03 27.40 -5.63
N PHE A 763 15.00 27.69 -4.33
CA PHE A 763 14.75 26.69 -3.29
C PHE A 763 13.77 27.18 -2.24
N TRP A 764 13.25 26.23 -1.47
CA TRP A 764 12.34 26.49 -0.36
C TRP A 764 12.89 25.84 0.90
N TYR A 765 13.21 26.65 1.89
CA TYR A 765 13.75 26.22 3.17
C TYR A 765 12.66 26.26 4.24
N THR A 766 12.42 25.15 4.94
CA THR A 766 11.50 25.12 6.09
C THR A 766 12.27 25.49 7.36
N LEU A 767 12.01 26.68 7.93
CA LEU A 767 12.77 27.17 9.08
C LEU A 767 12.05 26.87 10.39
N ASN A 768 12.45 25.81 11.10
CA ASN A 768 11.83 25.44 12.37
C ASN A 768 12.52 26.11 13.56
N GLN A 769 13.85 26.18 13.54
CA GLN A 769 14.70 26.65 14.63
C GLN A 769 15.84 27.52 14.08
N LEU A 770 16.30 28.47 14.89
CA LEU A 770 17.53 29.22 14.64
C LEU A 770 18.70 28.57 15.43
N PRO A 771 19.90 28.45 14.84
CA PRO A 771 21.06 27.96 15.56
C PRO A 771 21.40 28.83 16.79
N LYS A 772 21.92 28.19 17.84
CA LYS A 772 22.47 28.88 19.02
C LYS A 772 23.89 29.39 18.75
#